data_AF-A0A6F9A3X8-F1
#
_entry.id   AF-A0A6F9A3X8-F1
#
_cell.length_a   1.000
_cell.length_b   1.000
_cell.length_c   1.000
_cell.angle_alpha   90.00
_cell.angle_beta   90.00
_cell.angle_gamma   90.00
#
_symmetry.space_group_name_H-M   'P 1'
#
loop_
_entity.id
_entity.type
_entity.pdbx_description
1 polymer ?
#
loop_
_entity_poly.entity_id
_entity_poly.type
_entity_poly.pdbx_seq_one_letter_code
_entity_poly.pdbx_strand_id
1 'polypeptide(L)'
;MMRLACCTVLLFLLRLLVGLPWFQVLPSILIFYLGSGGWKFIHIFAKTIGRDIHAAGVLIKVKWNVKHHLRERNTLPKIFAETVRRHGDKTALIFEGTGEKWSFRQLDEYSNRVANLLLQRGFVEGDVVALFMESRSQYVGLWLGMAKIGVEAALINFNLRLEALVHCVTISNAKAVVFGSELTEAMCEVHSSMGKTVQMLCSGDWDPKRVPVGTECLEPLLDAAPTHLPSRPDRCFTDRLFYIYTSGTTGMPKAAIVVHSRYYRMAALVYYGFGMTPDDVLYDCLPLYHSAGNIVGIGQCLIHGMTVVIKKKFSASRFWDDCAKYNCTIVQYIGEICRYLLNQPVKEIERQHRVRMALGNGLRQSIWEEFTSRFNVPQIAEFYGATECNCSLGNFGNMTGACGFNSQILPFIYPIRLVKVDEETMELIRGPDGVCIPCKPGEPGQLVGRIIQNDPLRRFDGYVNEGATSKKIANSVFKKGDSAYLSGDVLIMDQYGYMYFKDRTGDTFRWKGENVSTTEVEGTLSRLLDMKDVVVYGVEVPGAEGKAGMAAVADPERSTDLEKFGKDLEKALPPYARPVFLRFLNEVNKTGTYKFQKTEMRREGFDPSMVSNKLYFLDPSRGRYVELHQKLYSSIISGKQKLLSISSPSSSVPFSLCPIVSPLQSLPCSPYCPMFSPHLFPLPYCPIVSPSALPLSYFHSPPLQSSLSLASETTLSPAE
;
A
#
# COMPACT_ATOMS: atom_id res chain seq x y z
N MET A 1 22.91 10.58 -18.47
CA MET A 1 22.96 12.06 -18.66
C MET A 1 24.02 12.74 -17.81
N MET A 2 24.13 12.57 -16.48
CA MET A 2 25.26 13.19 -15.75
C MET A 2 26.63 12.71 -16.22
N ARG A 3 26.81 11.40 -16.49
CA ARG A 3 28.04 10.88 -17.11
C ARG A 3 28.24 11.33 -18.57
N LEU A 4 27.18 11.31 -19.38
CA LEU A 4 27.24 11.78 -20.77
C LEU A 4 27.55 13.27 -20.81
N ALA A 5 26.74 14.12 -20.17
CA ALA A 5 26.93 15.56 -20.07
C ALA A 5 28.25 15.94 -19.38
N CYS A 6 28.66 15.30 -18.28
CA CYS A 6 29.99 15.55 -17.71
C CYS A 6 31.10 15.13 -18.69
N CYS A 7 30.97 14.02 -19.41
CA CYS A 7 31.94 13.64 -20.45
C CYS A 7 31.89 14.59 -21.65
N THR A 8 30.72 15.06 -22.10
CA THR A 8 30.58 15.99 -23.22
C THR A 8 31.16 17.35 -22.84
N VAL A 9 30.82 17.86 -21.65
CA VAL A 9 31.37 19.10 -21.09
C VAL A 9 32.87 18.95 -20.85
N LEU A 10 33.34 17.84 -20.30
CA LEU A 10 34.76 17.57 -20.10
C LEU A 10 35.50 17.47 -21.44
N LEU A 11 34.97 16.77 -22.44
CA LEU A 11 35.57 16.67 -23.78
C LEU A 11 35.57 18.03 -24.50
N PHE A 12 34.55 18.85 -24.29
CA PHE A 12 34.49 20.22 -24.82
C PHE A 12 35.45 21.16 -24.08
N LEU A 13 35.59 21.02 -22.76
CA LEU A 13 36.59 21.75 -21.97
C LEU A 13 38.01 21.31 -22.31
N LEU A 14 38.27 20.01 -22.49
CA LEU A 14 39.56 19.49 -22.93
C LEU A 14 39.90 19.94 -24.36
N ARG A 15 38.90 20.08 -25.24
CA ARG A 15 39.06 20.74 -26.54
C ARG A 15 39.51 22.20 -26.37
N LEU A 16 38.81 22.96 -25.52
CA LEU A 16 39.06 24.38 -25.31
C LEU A 16 40.38 24.66 -24.60
N LEU A 17 40.75 23.82 -23.62
CA LEU A 17 41.92 24.02 -22.76
C LEU A 17 43.19 23.33 -23.27
N VAL A 18 43.05 22.22 -23.99
CA VAL A 18 44.18 21.35 -24.40
C VAL A 18 44.20 21.11 -25.93
N GLY A 19 43.31 21.74 -26.70
CA GLY A 19 43.36 21.71 -28.18
C GLY A 19 42.90 20.39 -28.83
N LEU A 20 42.26 19.50 -28.07
CA LEU A 20 41.91 18.13 -28.45
C LEU A 20 41.16 18.04 -29.81
N PRO A 21 41.65 17.36 -30.86
CA PRO A 21 41.06 17.42 -32.22
C PRO A 21 39.57 17.04 -32.31
N TRP A 22 38.80 17.69 -33.19
CA TRP A 22 37.38 17.36 -33.41
C TRP A 22 37.14 15.91 -33.84
N PHE A 23 38.08 15.31 -34.58
CA PHE A 23 38.01 13.91 -34.97
C PHE A 23 38.19 12.94 -33.79
N GLN A 24 38.64 13.40 -32.62
CA GLN A 24 38.65 12.60 -31.38
C GLN A 24 37.43 12.92 -30.51
N VAL A 25 37.01 14.18 -30.47
CA VAL A 25 35.87 14.65 -29.65
C VAL A 25 34.54 14.08 -30.17
N LEU A 26 34.28 14.17 -31.48
CA LEU A 26 32.99 13.74 -32.06
C LEU A 26 32.76 12.23 -31.95
N PRO A 27 33.73 11.35 -32.27
CA PRO A 27 33.57 9.92 -32.04
C PRO A 27 33.45 9.58 -30.55
N SER A 28 34.18 10.26 -29.66
CA SER A 28 34.05 10.03 -28.22
C SER A 28 32.63 10.37 -27.73
N ILE A 29 32.08 11.52 -28.13
CA ILE A 29 30.70 11.90 -27.81
C ILE A 29 29.71 10.88 -28.38
N LEU A 30 29.91 10.43 -29.62
CA LEU A 30 29.06 9.42 -30.26
C LEU A 30 29.13 8.06 -29.55
N ILE A 31 30.32 7.61 -29.17
CA ILE A 31 30.56 6.38 -28.40
C ILE A 31 29.87 6.47 -27.04
N PHE A 32 29.99 7.60 -26.34
CA PHE A 32 29.29 7.80 -25.07
C PHE A 32 27.77 7.91 -25.26
N TYR A 33 27.29 8.52 -26.34
CA TYR A 33 25.87 8.58 -26.68
C TYR A 33 25.31 7.17 -26.94
N LEU A 34 25.95 6.39 -27.82
CA LEU A 34 25.57 5.01 -28.11
C LEU A 34 25.68 4.12 -26.86
N GLY A 35 26.77 4.24 -26.10
CA GLY A 35 27.01 3.50 -24.86
C GLY A 35 26.07 3.87 -23.70
N SER A 36 25.40 5.01 -23.76
CA SER A 36 24.36 5.41 -22.80
C SER A 36 22.94 5.06 -23.25
N GLY A 37 22.78 4.30 -24.34
CA GLY A 37 21.48 3.89 -24.88
C GLY A 37 20.94 4.79 -26.00
N GLY A 38 21.73 5.76 -26.45
CA GLY A 38 21.43 6.63 -27.59
C GLY A 38 20.12 7.42 -27.43
N TRP A 39 19.37 7.51 -28.52
CA TRP A 39 18.11 8.26 -28.60
C TRP A 39 17.08 7.81 -27.57
N LYS A 40 17.01 6.49 -27.33
CA LYS A 40 16.06 5.90 -26.36
C LYS A 40 16.29 6.47 -24.97
N PHE A 41 17.55 6.61 -24.54
CA PHE A 41 17.86 7.20 -23.25
C PHE A 41 17.53 8.69 -23.18
N ILE A 42 17.84 9.48 -24.22
CA ILE A 42 17.47 10.90 -24.28
C ILE A 42 15.96 11.07 -24.18
N HIS A 43 15.20 10.25 -24.91
CA HIS A 43 13.74 10.26 -24.86
C HIS A 43 13.20 9.94 -23.46
N ILE A 44 13.69 8.86 -22.83
CA ILE A 44 13.33 8.50 -21.45
C ILE A 44 13.68 9.64 -20.49
N PHE A 45 14.89 10.19 -20.60
CA PHE A 45 15.33 11.31 -19.76
C PHE A 45 14.38 12.50 -19.90
N ALA A 46 14.10 12.95 -21.11
CA ALA A 46 13.23 14.11 -21.36
C ALA A 46 11.81 13.90 -20.80
N LYS A 47 11.29 12.67 -20.88
CA LYS A 47 9.97 12.32 -20.36
C LYS A 47 9.89 12.15 -18.84
N THR A 48 11.01 11.86 -18.18
CA THR A 48 11.00 11.45 -16.76
C THR A 48 11.75 12.40 -15.82
N ILE A 49 12.62 13.27 -16.34
CA ILE A 49 13.50 14.10 -15.50
C ILE A 49 12.77 14.96 -14.47
N GLY A 50 11.61 15.55 -14.80
CA GLY A 50 10.83 16.35 -13.86
C GLY A 50 10.37 15.54 -12.64
N ARG A 51 9.80 14.36 -12.89
CA ARG A 51 9.40 13.38 -11.85
C ARG A 51 10.61 12.94 -11.03
N ASP A 52 11.72 12.62 -11.69
CA ASP A 52 12.93 12.11 -11.06
C ASP A 52 13.63 13.19 -10.19
N ILE A 53 13.63 14.46 -10.61
CA ILE A 53 14.11 15.60 -9.81
C ILE A 53 13.23 15.80 -8.59
N HIS A 54 11.90 15.79 -8.75
CA HIS A 54 10.95 15.90 -7.64
C HIS A 54 11.20 14.80 -6.60
N ALA A 55 11.25 13.54 -7.06
CA ALA A 55 11.52 12.41 -6.17
C ALA A 55 12.89 12.47 -5.50
N ALA A 56 13.93 12.93 -6.21
CA ALA A 56 15.24 13.15 -5.61
C ALA A 56 15.17 14.21 -4.50
N GLY A 57 14.45 15.32 -4.72
CA GLY A 57 14.21 16.35 -3.71
C GLY A 57 13.49 15.81 -2.47
N VAL A 58 12.45 15.01 -2.68
CA VAL A 58 11.71 14.31 -1.61
C VAL A 58 12.63 13.38 -0.82
N LEU A 59 13.40 12.51 -1.50
CA LEU A 59 14.33 11.58 -0.86
C LEU A 59 15.43 12.29 -0.08
N ILE A 60 15.99 13.38 -0.62
CA ILE A 60 17.00 14.20 0.07
C ILE A 60 16.41 14.80 1.34
N LYS A 61 15.19 15.37 1.26
CA LYS A 61 14.53 16.00 2.41
C LYS A 61 14.19 14.99 3.50
N VAL A 62 13.61 13.84 3.14
CA VAL A 62 13.34 12.74 4.07
C VAL A 62 14.64 12.24 4.70
N LYS A 63 15.70 12.02 3.91
CA LYS A 63 16.99 11.55 4.40
C LYS A 63 17.65 12.55 5.36
N TRP A 64 17.58 13.85 5.06
CA TRP A 64 18.07 14.88 5.96
C TRP A 64 17.33 14.81 7.30
N ASN A 65 16.00 14.83 7.27
CA ASN A 65 15.19 14.80 8.49
C ASN A 65 15.43 13.53 9.30
N VAL A 66 15.51 12.36 8.66
CA VAL A 66 15.86 11.10 9.33
C VAL A 66 17.23 11.19 9.99
N LYS A 67 18.24 11.72 9.30
CA LYS A 67 19.58 11.93 9.89
C LYS A 67 19.54 12.88 11.10
N HIS A 68 18.76 13.95 11.02
CA HIS A 68 18.55 14.87 12.12
C HIS A 68 17.89 14.16 13.32
N HIS A 69 16.80 13.44 13.13
CA HIS A 69 16.11 12.73 14.21
C HIS A 69 16.96 11.60 14.81
N LEU A 70 17.80 10.92 14.01
CA LEU A 70 18.78 9.97 14.53
C LEU A 70 19.80 10.64 15.45
N ARG A 71 20.40 11.76 15.02
CA ARG A 71 21.40 12.50 15.79
C ARG A 71 20.85 13.03 17.11
N GLU A 72 19.64 13.59 17.07
CA GLU A 72 18.97 14.17 18.25
C GLU A 72 18.23 13.12 19.11
N ARG A 73 18.38 11.83 18.79
CA ARG A 73 17.68 10.70 19.42
C ARG A 73 16.17 10.97 19.59
N ASN A 74 15.55 11.56 18.57
CA ASN A 74 14.14 11.95 18.63
C ASN A 74 13.25 10.71 18.58
N THR A 75 12.36 10.55 19.54
CA THR A 75 11.24 9.60 19.48
C THR A 75 10.02 10.26 18.85
N LEU A 76 9.03 9.46 18.45
CA LEU A 76 7.79 9.99 17.89
C LEU A 76 7.04 10.93 18.87
N PRO A 77 6.93 10.64 20.18
CA PRO A 77 6.38 11.60 21.14
C PRO A 77 7.14 12.94 21.20
N LYS A 78 8.48 12.93 21.06
CA LYS A 78 9.27 14.18 21.02
C LYS A 78 8.98 14.98 19.74
N ILE A 79 8.78 14.31 18.62
CA ILE A 79 8.36 14.95 17.36
C ILE A 79 6.94 15.53 17.51
N PHE A 80 6.01 14.78 18.10
CA PHE A 80 4.65 15.23 18.35
C PHE A 80 4.61 16.44 19.30
N ALA A 81 5.41 16.46 20.37
CA ALA A 81 5.48 17.61 21.27
C ALA A 81 5.89 18.91 20.54
N GLU A 82 6.77 18.81 19.54
CA GLU A 82 7.12 19.94 18.68
C GLU A 82 5.95 20.36 17.76
N THR A 83 5.17 19.40 17.26
CA THR A 83 3.91 19.68 16.53
C THR A 83 2.90 20.39 17.43
N VAL A 84 2.70 19.92 18.67
CA VAL A 84 1.82 20.54 19.67
C VAL A 84 2.26 21.97 19.98
N ARG A 85 3.57 22.22 20.10
CA ARG A 85 4.10 23.57 20.31
C ARG A 85 3.74 24.54 19.19
N ARG A 86 3.64 24.05 17.94
CA ARG A 86 3.31 24.87 16.76
C ARG A 86 1.80 25.00 16.51
N HIS A 87 1.04 23.96 16.82
CA HIS A 87 -0.36 23.80 16.41
C HIS A 87 -1.31 23.50 17.57
N GLY A 88 -0.93 23.82 18.82
CA GLY A 88 -1.61 23.36 20.04
C GLY A 88 -3.12 23.54 20.04
N ASP A 89 -3.61 24.69 19.59
CA ASP A 89 -5.05 25.03 19.61
C ASP A 89 -5.80 24.60 18.32
N LYS A 90 -5.06 24.13 17.30
CA LYS A 90 -5.64 23.60 16.07
C LYS A 90 -6.31 22.25 16.36
N THR A 91 -7.43 21.97 15.69
CA THR A 91 -8.05 20.64 15.71
C THR A 91 -7.10 19.61 15.11
N ALA A 92 -6.74 18.60 15.89
CA ALA A 92 -5.93 17.46 15.48
C ALA A 92 -6.82 16.33 14.94
N LEU A 93 -7.77 15.88 15.76
CA LEU A 93 -8.62 14.73 15.45
C LEU A 93 -10.08 15.10 15.52
N ILE A 94 -10.87 14.59 14.57
CA ILE A 94 -12.33 14.65 14.59
C ILE A 94 -12.83 13.21 14.55
N PHE A 95 -13.57 12.77 15.56
CA PHE A 95 -14.21 11.46 15.50
C PHE A 95 -15.59 11.59 14.88
N GLU A 96 -15.78 11.03 13.69
CA GLU A 96 -17.03 11.21 12.93
C GLU A 96 -18.25 10.66 13.69
N GLY A 97 -18.08 9.57 14.45
CA GLY A 97 -19.19 8.86 15.10
C GLY A 97 -19.91 9.68 16.17
N THR A 98 -19.23 10.65 16.79
CA THR A 98 -19.82 11.57 17.79
C THR A 98 -19.74 13.03 17.36
N GLY A 99 -18.92 13.35 16.36
CA GLY A 99 -18.56 14.72 16.00
C GLY A 99 -17.57 15.39 16.97
N GLU A 100 -17.06 14.63 17.96
CA GLU A 100 -16.08 15.12 18.93
C GLU A 100 -14.79 15.58 18.24
N LYS A 101 -14.25 16.71 18.69
CA LYS A 101 -13.04 17.31 18.15
C LYS A 101 -12.00 17.47 19.25
N TRP A 102 -10.81 16.95 19.01
CA TRP A 102 -9.66 17.13 19.89
C TRP A 102 -8.65 18.05 19.22
N SER A 103 -8.23 19.08 19.95
CA SER A 103 -7.05 19.86 19.59
C SER A 103 -5.76 19.06 19.78
N PHE A 104 -4.65 19.54 19.21
CA PHE A 104 -3.32 18.97 19.46
C PHE A 104 -2.99 18.96 20.96
N ARG A 105 -3.35 20.02 21.68
CA ARG A 105 -3.16 20.13 23.13
C ARG A 105 -3.97 19.08 23.90
N GLN A 106 -5.25 18.90 23.59
CA GLN A 106 -6.10 17.90 24.24
C GLN A 106 -5.63 16.47 23.99
N LEU A 107 -5.15 16.18 22.77
CA LEU A 107 -4.54 14.87 22.47
C LEU A 107 -3.24 14.65 23.26
N ASP A 108 -2.43 15.70 23.45
CA ASP A 108 -1.22 15.64 24.27
C ASP A 108 -1.55 15.39 25.75
N GLU A 109 -2.52 16.11 26.30
CA GLU A 109 -2.98 15.96 27.68
C GLU A 109 -3.56 14.58 27.94
N TYR A 110 -4.40 14.05 27.04
CA TYR A 110 -4.94 12.70 27.14
C TYR A 110 -3.82 11.65 27.10
N SER A 111 -2.86 11.79 26.17
CA SER A 111 -1.73 10.86 26.12
C SER A 111 -0.78 10.99 27.32
N ASN A 112 -0.67 12.17 27.94
CA ASN A 112 0.05 12.34 29.22
C ASN A 112 -0.66 11.59 30.36
N ARG A 113 -2.01 11.68 30.45
CA ARG A 113 -2.79 10.92 31.44
C ARG A 113 -2.55 9.41 31.31
N VAL A 114 -2.59 8.89 30.08
CA VAL A 114 -2.31 7.47 29.81
C VAL A 114 -0.90 7.10 30.27
N ALA A 115 0.10 7.90 29.94
CA ALA A 115 1.48 7.65 30.33
C ALA A 115 1.67 7.64 31.85
N ASN A 116 1.11 8.63 32.55
CA ASN A 116 1.21 8.74 34.00
C ASN A 116 0.43 7.61 34.71
N LEU A 117 -0.72 7.21 34.20
CA LEU A 117 -1.45 6.03 34.70
C LEU A 117 -0.60 4.77 34.61
N LEU A 118 0.04 4.52 33.46
CA LEU A 118 0.88 3.34 33.27
C LEU A 118 2.12 3.36 34.17
N LEU A 119 2.75 4.52 34.37
CA LEU A 119 3.85 4.65 35.34
C LEU A 119 3.40 4.34 36.78
N GLN A 120 2.24 4.85 37.20
CA GLN A 120 1.67 4.55 38.52
C GLN A 120 1.36 3.07 38.70
N ARG A 121 1.04 2.37 37.61
CA ARG A 121 0.79 0.92 37.56
C ARG A 121 2.08 0.09 37.45
N GLY A 122 3.25 0.73 37.44
CA GLY A 122 4.55 0.07 37.43
C GLY A 122 5.01 -0.44 36.06
N PHE A 123 4.40 0.03 34.96
CA PHE A 123 4.90 -0.28 33.62
C PHE A 123 6.23 0.44 33.38
N VAL A 124 7.17 -0.28 32.78
CA VAL A 124 8.50 0.23 32.47
C VAL A 124 8.77 0.19 30.97
N GLU A 125 9.87 0.84 30.57
CA GLU A 125 10.34 0.80 29.19
C GLU A 125 10.48 -0.65 28.68
N GLY A 126 9.95 -0.91 27.48
CA GLY A 126 10.00 -2.23 26.85
C GLY A 126 8.85 -3.17 27.21
N ASP A 127 8.04 -2.81 28.20
CA ASP A 127 6.78 -3.51 28.44
C ASP A 127 5.82 -3.34 27.26
N VAL A 128 4.95 -4.32 27.08
CA VAL A 128 3.98 -4.33 25.99
C VAL A 128 2.56 -4.25 26.53
N VAL A 129 1.74 -3.37 25.94
CA VAL A 129 0.31 -3.28 26.20
C VAL A 129 -0.44 -3.52 24.90
N ALA A 130 -1.32 -4.52 24.89
CA ALA A 130 -2.18 -4.81 23.75
C ALA A 130 -3.33 -3.80 23.68
N LEU A 131 -3.59 -3.31 22.47
CA LEU A 131 -4.68 -2.38 22.18
C LEU A 131 -5.68 -3.09 21.24
N PHE A 132 -6.87 -3.36 21.75
CA PHE A 132 -7.92 -4.11 21.06
C PHE A 132 -9.23 -3.33 21.09
N MET A 133 -9.41 -2.40 20.17
CA MET A 133 -10.57 -1.51 20.13
C MET A 133 -10.79 -0.96 18.73
N GLU A 134 -12.01 -0.49 18.45
CA GLU A 134 -12.34 0.14 17.18
C GLU A 134 -11.72 1.54 17.05
N SER A 135 -11.72 2.08 15.82
CA SER A 135 -11.05 3.34 15.50
C SER A 135 -11.79 4.54 16.12
N ARG A 136 -11.11 5.28 16.99
CA ARG A 136 -11.58 6.52 17.65
C ARG A 136 -10.40 7.38 18.11
N SER A 137 -10.62 8.64 18.51
CA SER A 137 -9.56 9.56 18.96
C SER A 137 -8.72 8.99 20.12
N GLN A 138 -9.38 8.32 21.07
CA GLN A 138 -8.77 7.66 22.23
C GLN A 138 -7.74 6.60 21.80
N TYR A 139 -7.97 5.89 20.69
CA TYR A 139 -7.02 4.91 20.13
C TYR A 139 -5.64 5.55 19.96
N VAL A 140 -5.61 6.75 19.35
CA VAL A 140 -4.38 7.50 19.07
C VAL A 140 -3.70 7.94 20.37
N GLY A 141 -4.49 8.51 21.29
CA GLY A 141 -3.99 8.96 22.58
C GLY A 141 -3.41 7.82 23.44
N LEU A 142 -4.00 6.62 23.37
CA LEU A 142 -3.57 5.45 24.13
C LEU A 142 -2.18 4.97 23.73
N TRP A 143 -1.97 4.64 22.44
CA TRP A 143 -0.65 4.16 22.02
C TRP A 143 0.41 5.28 22.10
N LEU A 144 0.02 6.55 21.90
CA LEU A 144 0.93 7.67 22.04
C LEU A 144 1.37 7.86 23.51
N GLY A 145 0.46 7.67 24.46
CA GLY A 145 0.77 7.68 25.89
C GLY A 145 1.69 6.55 26.31
N MET A 146 1.47 5.33 25.81
CA MET A 146 2.41 4.21 25.99
C MET A 146 3.81 4.57 25.47
N ALA A 147 3.89 5.12 24.25
CA ALA A 147 5.14 5.51 23.63
C ALA A 147 5.89 6.62 24.39
N LYS A 148 5.18 7.50 25.11
CA LYS A 148 5.79 8.58 25.93
C LYS A 148 6.69 8.06 27.05
N ILE A 149 6.46 6.84 27.52
CA ILE A 149 7.23 6.18 28.59
C ILE A 149 7.98 4.93 28.09
N GLY A 150 8.05 4.73 26.78
CA GLY A 150 8.81 3.64 26.17
C GLY A 150 8.12 2.27 26.24
N VAL A 151 6.86 2.23 26.66
CA VAL A 151 5.96 1.07 26.55
C VAL A 151 5.54 0.92 25.09
N GLU A 152 5.62 -0.31 24.60
CA GLU A 152 5.32 -0.66 23.21
C GLU A 152 3.85 -1.09 23.10
N ALA A 153 3.11 -0.55 22.14
CA ALA A 153 1.73 -1.00 21.91
C ALA A 153 1.71 -2.26 21.03
N ALA A 154 0.80 -3.19 21.27
CA ALA A 154 0.47 -4.24 20.30
C ALA A 154 -0.89 -3.93 19.67
N LEU A 155 -0.90 -3.50 18.40
CA LEU A 155 -2.10 -3.00 17.73
C LEU A 155 -2.90 -4.17 17.12
N ILE A 156 -3.88 -4.68 17.87
CA ILE A 156 -4.61 -5.91 17.51
C ILE A 156 -5.80 -5.59 16.61
N ASN A 157 -5.99 -6.41 15.58
CA ASN A 157 -7.18 -6.36 14.73
C ASN A 157 -8.45 -6.69 15.55
N PHE A 158 -9.33 -5.71 15.71
CA PHE A 158 -10.57 -5.83 16.49
C PHE A 158 -11.58 -6.89 15.99
N ASN A 159 -11.40 -7.43 14.79
CA ASN A 159 -12.23 -8.51 14.25
C ASN A 159 -11.76 -9.91 14.68
N LEU A 160 -10.57 -10.02 15.30
CA LEU A 160 -10.07 -11.31 15.77
C LEU A 160 -10.90 -11.82 16.94
N ARG A 161 -11.03 -13.14 17.02
CA ARG A 161 -11.75 -13.89 18.06
C ARG A 161 -10.92 -15.10 18.48
N LEU A 162 -11.30 -15.68 19.62
CA LEU A 162 -10.81 -16.98 20.09
C LEU A 162 -9.27 -17.10 20.05
N GLU A 163 -8.75 -18.23 19.58
CA GLU A 163 -7.33 -18.56 19.55
C GLU A 163 -6.49 -17.52 18.80
N ALA A 164 -7.00 -16.92 17.71
CA ALA A 164 -6.28 -15.91 16.95
C ALA A 164 -6.06 -14.61 17.77
N LEU A 165 -7.03 -14.25 18.62
CA LEU A 165 -6.91 -13.13 19.55
C LEU A 165 -5.91 -13.45 20.67
N VAL A 166 -6.03 -14.61 21.31
CA VAL A 166 -5.10 -15.09 22.35
C VAL A 166 -3.67 -15.14 21.84
N HIS A 167 -3.47 -15.65 20.63
CA HIS A 167 -2.16 -15.71 19.97
C HIS A 167 -1.55 -14.32 19.79
N CYS A 168 -2.33 -13.32 19.35
CA CYS A 168 -1.82 -11.96 19.17
C CYS A 168 -1.33 -11.37 20.50
N VAL A 169 -2.10 -11.52 21.57
CA VAL A 169 -1.74 -11.01 22.90
C VAL A 169 -0.47 -11.73 23.39
N THR A 170 -0.44 -13.05 23.29
CA THR A 170 0.65 -13.91 23.77
C THR A 170 1.96 -13.67 23.00
N ILE A 171 1.95 -13.64 21.66
CA ILE A 171 3.20 -13.51 20.87
C ILE A 171 3.92 -12.18 21.13
N SER A 172 3.19 -11.14 21.54
CA SER A 172 3.76 -9.84 21.89
C SER A 172 4.23 -9.75 23.35
N ASN A 173 4.00 -10.78 24.16
CA ASN A 173 4.24 -10.77 25.61
C ASN A 173 3.56 -9.59 26.32
N ALA A 174 2.33 -9.26 25.89
CA ALA A 174 1.58 -8.14 26.48
C ALA A 174 1.28 -8.40 27.97
N LYS A 175 1.64 -7.43 28.82
CA LYS A 175 1.36 -7.43 30.27
C LYS A 175 -0.04 -6.91 30.60
N ALA A 176 -0.66 -6.19 29.68
CA ALA A 176 -2.03 -5.72 29.79
C ALA A 176 -2.73 -5.64 28.44
N VAL A 177 -4.06 -5.61 28.48
CA VAL A 177 -4.93 -5.39 27.33
C VAL A 177 -5.84 -4.21 27.65
N VAL A 178 -5.75 -3.16 26.83
CA VAL A 178 -6.76 -2.11 26.77
C VAL A 178 -7.73 -2.47 25.64
N PHE A 179 -9.00 -2.66 25.97
CA PHE A 179 -10.03 -2.97 24.99
C PHE A 179 -11.22 -2.02 25.02
N GLY A 180 -11.88 -1.87 23.88
CA GLY A 180 -13.08 -1.05 23.77
C GLY A 180 -14.30 -1.81 24.25
N SER A 181 -15.24 -1.17 24.94
CA SER A 181 -16.45 -1.82 25.44
C SER A 181 -17.26 -2.52 24.34
N GLU A 182 -17.15 -2.04 23.09
CA GLU A 182 -17.72 -2.66 21.90
C GLU A 182 -17.16 -4.06 21.56
N LEU A 183 -16.07 -4.48 22.21
CA LEU A 183 -15.42 -5.79 22.03
C LEU A 183 -15.46 -6.66 23.31
N THR A 184 -16.32 -6.31 24.28
CA THR A 184 -16.44 -7.03 25.55
C THR A 184 -16.73 -8.52 25.35
N GLU A 185 -17.63 -8.89 24.43
CA GLU A 185 -17.97 -10.29 24.15
C GLU A 185 -16.75 -11.09 23.68
N ALA A 186 -15.96 -10.52 22.75
CA ALA A 186 -14.73 -11.14 22.26
C ALA A 186 -13.70 -11.35 23.37
N MET A 187 -13.64 -10.43 24.34
CA MET A 187 -12.76 -10.56 25.51
C MET A 187 -13.25 -11.61 26.50
N CYS A 188 -14.57 -11.73 26.70
CA CYS A 188 -15.16 -12.78 27.53
C CYS A 188 -14.88 -14.18 26.96
N GLU A 189 -14.97 -14.36 25.63
CA GLU A 189 -14.65 -15.62 24.95
C GLU A 189 -13.23 -16.13 25.22
N VAL A 190 -12.27 -15.22 25.39
CA VAL A 190 -10.85 -15.57 25.54
C VAL A 190 -10.34 -15.44 26.97
N HIS A 191 -11.12 -14.87 27.89
CA HIS A 191 -10.66 -14.54 29.24
C HIS A 191 -10.02 -15.71 29.99
N SER A 192 -10.62 -16.91 29.92
CA SER A 192 -10.07 -18.12 30.55
C SER A 192 -8.76 -18.60 29.95
N SER A 193 -8.49 -18.24 28.70
CA SER A 193 -7.28 -18.60 27.94
C SER A 193 -6.19 -17.52 28.03
N MET A 194 -6.50 -16.35 28.58
CA MET A 194 -5.54 -15.29 28.82
C MET A 194 -4.71 -15.61 30.06
N GLY A 195 -3.43 -15.24 30.05
CA GLY A 195 -2.56 -15.42 31.22
C GLY A 195 -3.13 -14.67 32.43
N LYS A 196 -3.14 -15.32 33.61
CA LYS A 196 -3.68 -14.74 34.86
C LYS A 196 -3.03 -13.41 35.28
N THR A 197 -1.86 -13.10 34.73
CA THR A 197 -1.08 -11.89 35.02
C THR A 197 -1.40 -10.73 34.06
N VAL A 198 -2.20 -10.94 33.02
CA VAL A 198 -2.54 -9.90 32.04
C VAL A 198 -3.61 -8.98 32.64
N GLN A 199 -3.25 -7.72 32.91
CA GLN A 199 -4.22 -6.73 33.40
C GLN A 199 -5.20 -6.35 32.28
N MET A 200 -6.47 -6.12 32.62
CA MET A 200 -7.51 -5.79 31.64
C MET A 200 -8.13 -4.44 31.96
N LEU A 201 -8.13 -3.55 30.97
CA LEU A 201 -8.69 -2.21 31.06
C LEU A 201 -9.73 -2.05 29.94
N CYS A 202 -10.96 -1.70 30.29
CA CYS A 202 -12.03 -1.45 29.33
C CYS A 202 -12.25 0.06 29.17
N SER A 203 -12.33 0.51 27.92
CA SER A 203 -12.60 1.90 27.57
C SER A 203 -13.96 2.04 26.88
N GLY A 204 -14.80 2.94 27.38
CA GLY A 204 -16.18 3.17 26.94
C GLY A 204 -17.21 2.70 27.95
N ASP A 205 -18.45 2.46 27.49
CA ASP A 205 -19.55 2.03 28.36
C ASP A 205 -19.17 0.85 29.25
N TRP A 206 -19.28 1.05 30.57
CA TRP A 206 -18.81 0.12 31.57
C TRP A 206 -19.96 -0.54 32.34
N ASP A 207 -20.00 -1.87 32.32
CA ASP A 207 -20.87 -2.67 33.17
C ASP A 207 -20.05 -3.82 33.79
N PRO A 208 -19.81 -3.83 35.11
CA PRO A 208 -19.02 -4.86 35.78
C PRO A 208 -19.63 -6.26 35.66
N LYS A 209 -20.93 -6.39 35.29
CA LYS A 209 -21.58 -7.68 35.07
C LYS A 209 -21.32 -8.27 33.68
N ARG A 210 -20.93 -7.45 32.70
CA ARG A 210 -20.76 -7.85 31.29
C ARG A 210 -19.30 -8.09 30.92
N VAL A 211 -18.38 -7.45 31.62
CA VAL A 211 -16.93 -7.53 31.38
C VAL A 211 -16.29 -8.70 32.11
N PRO A 212 -15.12 -9.20 31.62
CA PRO A 212 -14.38 -10.24 32.31
C PRO A 212 -14.01 -9.85 33.75
N VAL A 213 -13.99 -10.83 34.66
CA VAL A 213 -13.65 -10.61 36.07
C VAL A 213 -12.24 -10.02 36.20
N GLY A 214 -12.10 -9.00 37.04
CA GLY A 214 -10.83 -8.30 37.25
C GLY A 214 -10.51 -7.23 36.20
N THR A 215 -11.43 -6.95 35.27
CA THR A 215 -11.31 -5.79 34.38
C THR A 215 -11.61 -4.51 35.17
N GLU A 216 -10.92 -3.41 34.84
CA GLU A 216 -11.21 -2.07 35.36
C GLU A 216 -11.69 -1.11 34.27
N CYS A 217 -12.52 -0.13 34.65
CA CYS A 217 -12.95 0.95 33.75
C CYS A 217 -11.81 1.97 33.58
N LEU A 218 -11.45 2.29 32.34
CA LEU A 218 -10.28 3.11 32.05
C LEU A 218 -10.54 4.60 32.28
N GLU A 219 -11.72 5.11 31.95
CA GLU A 219 -12.01 6.54 31.96
C GLU A 219 -11.83 7.18 33.35
N PRO A 220 -12.38 6.64 34.46
CA PRO A 220 -12.16 7.21 35.79
C PRO A 220 -10.69 7.20 36.23
N LEU A 221 -9.93 6.17 35.80
CA LEU A 221 -8.50 6.08 36.08
C LEU A 221 -7.70 7.16 35.34
N LEU A 222 -8.08 7.45 34.09
CA LEU A 222 -7.46 8.52 33.30
C LEU A 222 -7.84 9.91 33.82
N ASP A 223 -9.08 10.13 34.26
CA ASP A 223 -9.53 11.39 34.82
C ASP A 223 -8.79 11.76 36.12
N ALA A 224 -8.45 10.75 36.92
CA ALA A 224 -7.62 10.90 38.12
C ALA A 224 -6.11 11.05 37.81
N ALA A 225 -5.66 10.62 36.63
CA ALA A 225 -4.24 10.66 36.27
C ALA A 225 -3.76 12.10 35.95
N PRO A 226 -2.52 12.47 36.30
CA PRO A 226 -1.98 13.78 35.97
C PRO A 226 -1.85 14.04 34.45
N THR A 227 -1.97 15.30 34.04
CA THR A 227 -1.82 15.76 32.64
C THR A 227 -0.42 16.26 32.28
N HIS A 228 0.49 16.35 33.25
CA HIS A 228 1.86 16.83 33.00
C HIS A 228 2.65 15.82 32.14
N LEU A 229 3.62 16.33 31.39
CA LEU A 229 4.51 15.50 30.58
C LEU A 229 5.29 14.52 31.49
N PRO A 230 5.23 13.19 31.26
CA PRO A 230 5.94 12.22 32.08
C PRO A 230 7.46 12.31 31.90
N SER A 231 8.21 11.65 32.78
CA SER A 231 9.64 11.43 32.61
C SER A 231 9.92 10.69 31.30
N ARG A 232 10.88 11.21 30.52
CA ARG A 232 11.20 10.65 29.20
C ARG A 232 12.03 9.37 29.35
N PRO A 233 11.71 8.30 28.60
CA PRO A 233 12.50 7.08 28.58
C PRO A 233 13.82 7.29 27.81
N ASP A 234 14.80 6.42 28.00
CA ASP A 234 16.04 6.43 27.18
C ASP A 234 15.83 5.66 25.88
N ARG A 235 14.87 6.14 25.08
CA ARG A 235 14.55 5.63 23.76
C ARG A 235 15.12 6.53 22.67
N CYS A 236 15.49 5.93 21.56
CA CYS A 236 16.00 6.59 20.36
C CYS A 236 15.13 6.31 19.14
N PHE A 237 15.46 6.96 18.02
CA PHE A 237 14.65 6.93 16.81
C PHE A 237 14.61 5.55 16.12
N THR A 238 15.50 4.62 16.46
CA THR A 238 15.51 3.25 15.93
C THR A 238 14.89 2.22 16.86
N ASP A 239 14.39 2.64 18.03
CA ASP A 239 13.76 1.71 18.97
C ASP A 239 12.31 1.43 18.58
N ARG A 240 11.81 0.31 19.11
CA ARG A 240 10.45 -0.19 18.86
C ARG A 240 9.42 0.79 19.41
N LEU A 241 8.43 1.09 18.58
CA LEU A 241 7.29 1.94 18.93
C LEU A 241 6.07 1.07 19.21
N PHE A 242 5.72 0.16 18.30
CA PHE A 242 4.60 -0.76 18.46
C PHE A 242 4.70 -1.96 17.50
N TYR A 243 3.83 -2.93 17.68
CA TYR A 243 3.60 -4.06 16.79
C TYR A 243 2.35 -3.86 15.94
N ILE A 244 2.44 -4.20 14.65
CA ILE A 244 1.27 -4.34 13.77
C ILE A 244 1.23 -5.80 13.29
N TYR A 245 0.05 -6.41 13.37
CA TYR A 245 -0.11 -7.79 12.96
C TYR A 245 -0.41 -7.90 11.46
N THR A 246 0.32 -8.78 10.78
CA THR A 246 0.08 -9.11 9.37
C THR A 246 -0.44 -10.53 9.23
N SER A 247 -1.23 -10.80 8.19
CA SER A 247 -1.73 -12.14 7.89
C SER A 247 -0.56 -13.09 7.64
N GLY A 248 -0.48 -14.19 8.39
CA GLY A 248 0.54 -15.22 8.21
C GLY A 248 0.16 -16.22 7.12
N THR A 249 1.17 -16.75 6.43
CA THR A 249 1.03 -17.88 5.49
C THR A 249 0.52 -19.17 6.15
N THR A 250 0.70 -19.28 7.47
CA THR A 250 0.23 -20.39 8.32
C THR A 250 -1.18 -20.16 8.88
N GLY A 251 -1.87 -19.09 8.47
CA GLY A 251 -3.19 -18.71 8.98
C GLY A 251 -3.14 -17.76 10.19
N MET A 252 -2.19 -17.95 11.10
CA MET A 252 -2.09 -17.11 12.32
C MET A 252 -1.40 -15.76 12.07
N PRO A 253 -1.85 -14.66 12.72
CA PRO A 253 -1.22 -13.34 12.57
C PRO A 253 0.23 -13.29 13.07
N LYS A 254 1.07 -12.50 12.40
CA LYS A 254 2.49 -12.29 12.73
C LYS A 254 2.71 -10.86 13.19
N ALA A 255 3.34 -10.66 14.35
CA ALA A 255 3.66 -9.34 14.87
C ALA A 255 4.88 -8.74 14.13
N ALA A 256 4.63 -7.79 13.22
CA ALA A 256 5.66 -7.01 12.54
C ALA A 256 6.13 -5.87 13.45
N ILE A 257 7.46 -5.70 13.53
CA ILE A 257 8.08 -4.67 14.38
C ILE A 257 8.02 -3.32 13.66
N VAL A 258 7.46 -2.30 14.32
CA VAL A 258 7.49 -0.92 13.84
C VAL A 258 8.31 -0.07 14.81
N VAL A 259 9.39 0.52 14.29
CA VAL A 259 10.26 1.45 15.02
C VAL A 259 9.90 2.91 14.71
N HIS A 260 10.30 3.85 15.58
CA HIS A 260 9.97 5.28 15.39
C HIS A 260 10.41 5.84 14.02
N SER A 261 11.60 5.48 13.55
CA SER A 261 12.14 5.92 12.25
C SER A 261 11.34 5.41 11.06
N ARG A 262 10.78 4.21 11.15
CA ARG A 262 9.90 3.63 10.13
C ARG A 262 8.59 4.39 10.08
N TYR A 263 7.97 4.64 11.24
CA TYR A 263 6.75 5.43 11.35
C TYR A 263 6.94 6.80 10.68
N TYR A 264 8.00 7.52 11.07
CA TYR A 264 8.32 8.82 10.51
C TYR A 264 8.57 8.76 8.99
N ARG A 265 9.40 7.82 8.52
CA ARG A 265 9.75 7.70 7.10
C ARG A 265 8.53 7.46 6.22
N MET A 266 7.64 6.57 6.63
CA MET A 266 6.42 6.25 5.88
C MET A 266 5.51 7.48 5.75
N ALA A 267 5.24 8.17 6.86
CA ALA A 267 4.42 9.38 6.87
C ALA A 267 5.07 10.51 6.06
N ALA A 268 6.37 10.77 6.26
CA ALA A 268 7.10 11.83 5.59
C ALA A 268 7.22 11.61 4.07
N LEU A 269 7.40 10.36 3.61
CA LEU A 269 7.54 10.05 2.19
C LEU A 269 6.27 10.42 1.42
N VAL A 270 5.09 10.07 1.94
CA VAL A 270 3.83 10.42 1.28
C VAL A 270 3.53 11.93 1.40
N TYR A 271 3.84 12.53 2.56
CA TYR A 271 3.63 13.96 2.80
C TYR A 271 4.39 14.82 1.78
N TYR A 272 5.71 14.64 1.70
CA TYR A 272 6.55 15.40 0.77
C TYR A 272 6.35 14.95 -0.67
N GLY A 273 6.13 13.65 -0.90
CA GLY A 273 5.98 13.05 -2.22
C GLY A 273 4.77 13.55 -2.99
N PHE A 274 3.63 13.72 -2.30
CA PHE A 274 2.37 14.11 -2.91
C PHE A 274 1.97 15.57 -2.66
N GLY A 275 2.81 16.35 -1.97
CA GLY A 275 2.54 17.77 -1.74
C GLY A 275 1.38 18.00 -0.76
N MET A 276 1.40 17.29 0.37
CA MET A 276 0.50 17.57 1.49
C MET A 276 0.98 18.79 2.27
N THR A 277 0.04 19.44 2.95
CA THR A 277 0.28 20.65 3.73
C THR A 277 -0.37 20.50 5.11
N PRO A 278 0.04 21.26 6.14
CA PRO A 278 -0.60 21.18 7.44
C PRO A 278 -2.09 21.54 7.37
N ASP A 279 -2.51 22.38 6.42
CA ASP A 279 -3.91 22.84 6.29
C ASP A 279 -4.85 21.80 5.66
N ASP A 280 -4.31 20.68 5.18
CA ASP A 280 -5.13 19.60 4.67
C ASP A 280 -5.93 18.90 5.79
N VAL A 281 -7.15 18.50 5.43
CA VAL A 281 -8.05 17.72 6.28
C VAL A 281 -8.19 16.33 5.64
N LEU A 282 -7.66 15.32 6.31
CA LEU A 282 -7.62 13.95 5.83
C LEU A 282 -8.79 13.14 6.40
N TYR A 283 -9.59 12.52 5.53
CA TYR A 283 -10.63 11.57 5.89
C TYR A 283 -10.05 10.15 5.96
N ASP A 284 -9.90 9.62 7.16
CA ASP A 284 -9.38 8.28 7.42
C ASP A 284 -10.53 7.34 7.78
N CYS A 285 -10.85 6.44 6.85
CA CYS A 285 -11.81 5.36 7.05
C CYS A 285 -11.16 3.98 7.13
N LEU A 286 -9.84 3.94 7.27
CA LEU A 286 -9.07 2.71 7.40
C LEU A 286 -8.83 2.38 8.88
N PRO A 287 -8.69 1.10 9.24
CA PRO A 287 -8.52 0.74 10.64
C PRO A 287 -7.21 1.24 11.24
N LEU A 288 -7.28 1.83 12.44
CA LEU A 288 -6.11 2.38 13.15
C LEU A 288 -5.16 1.33 13.75
N TYR A 289 -5.51 0.04 13.72
CA TYR A 289 -4.57 -1.03 14.05
C TYR A 289 -3.69 -1.44 12.86
N HIS A 290 -3.98 -0.91 11.66
CA HIS A 290 -3.19 -1.13 10.46
C HIS A 290 -2.32 0.09 10.11
N SER A 291 -1.22 -0.17 9.38
CA SER A 291 -0.25 0.86 9.00
C SER A 291 -0.83 1.92 8.06
N ALA A 292 -1.83 1.57 7.25
CA ALA A 292 -2.51 2.53 6.39
C ALA A 292 -3.23 3.62 7.21
N GLY A 293 -4.20 3.26 8.06
CA GLY A 293 -4.88 4.26 8.89
C GLY A 293 -3.93 4.94 9.89
N ASN A 294 -3.13 4.14 10.62
CA ASN A 294 -2.29 4.69 11.69
C ASN A 294 -1.08 5.48 11.18
N ILE A 295 -0.25 4.90 10.32
CA ILE A 295 1.02 5.53 9.93
C ILE A 295 0.79 6.50 8.77
N VAL A 296 0.08 6.07 7.73
CA VAL A 296 -0.14 6.90 6.54
C VAL A 296 -1.20 7.98 6.79
N GLY A 297 -2.24 7.70 7.57
CA GLY A 297 -3.28 8.66 7.99
C GLY A 297 -2.87 9.47 9.23
N ILE A 298 -2.93 8.86 10.43
CA ILE A 298 -2.65 9.54 11.72
C ILE A 298 -1.23 10.11 11.79
N GLY A 299 -0.26 9.51 11.11
CA GLY A 299 1.11 10.06 11.04
C GLY A 299 1.17 11.47 10.47
N GLN A 300 0.25 11.84 9.57
CA GLN A 300 0.16 13.21 9.05
C GLN A 300 -0.27 14.21 10.12
N CYS A 301 -1.19 13.80 10.98
CA CYS A 301 -1.58 14.59 12.14
C CYS A 301 -0.38 14.78 13.08
N LEU A 302 0.20 13.69 13.57
CA LEU A 302 1.18 13.76 14.65
C LEU A 302 2.51 14.42 14.24
N ILE A 303 2.95 14.22 13.00
CA ILE A 303 4.25 14.73 12.52
C ILE A 303 4.12 16.07 11.80
N HIS A 304 3.03 16.27 11.06
CA HIS A 304 2.90 17.39 10.12
C HIS A 304 1.81 18.39 10.47
N GLY A 305 1.05 18.18 11.56
CA GLY A 305 0.06 19.15 12.04
C GLY A 305 -1.23 19.18 11.23
N MET A 306 -1.51 18.12 10.45
CA MET A 306 -2.77 17.98 9.70
C MET A 306 -3.95 17.63 10.60
N THR A 307 -5.16 17.97 10.17
CA THR A 307 -6.38 17.51 10.84
C THR A 307 -6.82 16.18 10.23
N VAL A 308 -7.16 15.18 11.05
CA VAL A 308 -7.66 13.88 10.59
C VAL A 308 -9.07 13.64 11.10
N VAL A 309 -9.99 13.34 10.20
CA VAL A 309 -11.33 12.86 10.48
C VAL A 309 -11.30 11.34 10.53
N ILE A 310 -11.46 10.77 11.72
CA ILE A 310 -11.47 9.33 11.95
C ILE A 310 -12.90 8.83 11.79
N LYS A 311 -13.11 7.91 10.85
CA LYS A 311 -14.35 7.18 10.65
C LYS A 311 -14.25 5.81 11.33
N LYS A 312 -15.20 5.51 12.23
CA LYS A 312 -15.24 4.26 13.01
C LYS A 312 -15.18 3.01 12.11
N LYS A 313 -16.03 2.99 11.08
CA LYS A 313 -16.12 1.95 10.03
C LYS A 313 -16.49 2.60 8.71
N PHE A 314 -15.89 2.13 7.62
CA PHE A 314 -16.21 2.61 6.28
C PHE A 314 -17.71 2.45 5.96
N SER A 315 -18.29 3.47 5.31
CA SER A 315 -19.66 3.46 4.81
C SER A 315 -19.68 4.12 3.44
N ALA A 316 -19.97 3.33 2.40
CA ALA A 316 -19.98 3.83 1.02
C ALA A 316 -21.05 4.91 0.80
N SER A 317 -22.24 4.74 1.40
CA SER A 317 -23.38 5.64 1.20
C SER A 317 -23.22 7.01 1.88
N ARG A 318 -22.39 7.08 2.93
CA ARG A 318 -22.09 8.28 3.73
C ARG A 318 -20.77 8.94 3.40
N PHE A 319 -19.89 8.27 2.66
CA PHE A 319 -18.51 8.70 2.43
C PHE A 319 -18.40 10.15 1.96
N TRP A 320 -19.14 10.52 0.91
CA TRP A 320 -19.09 11.87 0.36
C TRP A 320 -19.87 12.90 1.20
N ASP A 321 -20.94 12.48 1.89
CA ASP A 321 -21.64 13.32 2.88
C ASP A 321 -20.67 13.74 3.99
N ASP A 322 -19.89 12.79 4.50
CA ASP A 322 -18.90 13.02 5.55
C ASP A 322 -17.76 13.91 5.03
N CYS A 323 -17.25 13.66 3.83
CA CYS A 323 -16.22 14.49 3.20
C CYS A 323 -16.67 15.94 3.03
N ALA A 324 -17.92 16.17 2.61
CA ALA A 324 -18.48 17.51 2.49
C ALA A 324 -18.67 18.16 3.87
N LYS A 325 -19.26 17.44 4.83
CA LYS A 325 -19.52 17.92 6.19
C LYS A 325 -18.26 18.41 6.90
N TYR A 326 -17.16 17.68 6.77
CA TYR A 326 -15.90 18.00 7.47
C TYR A 326 -14.90 18.76 6.59
N ASN A 327 -15.29 19.19 5.39
CA ASN A 327 -14.42 19.90 4.44
C ASN A 327 -13.12 19.15 4.13
N CYS A 328 -13.20 17.83 3.97
CA CYS A 328 -12.04 16.98 3.70
C CYS A 328 -11.38 17.39 2.37
N THR A 329 -10.05 17.52 2.38
CA THR A 329 -9.23 17.80 1.20
C THR A 329 -8.52 16.56 0.68
N ILE A 330 -8.29 15.58 1.56
CA ILE A 330 -7.67 14.30 1.22
C ILE A 330 -8.56 13.19 1.73
N VAL A 331 -8.77 12.15 0.93
CA VAL A 331 -9.42 10.92 1.38
C VAL A 331 -8.42 9.78 1.38
N GLN A 332 -8.48 8.92 2.39
CA GLN A 332 -7.70 7.70 2.38
C GLN A 332 -8.52 6.55 1.78
N TYR A 333 -7.88 5.75 0.92
CA TYR A 333 -8.53 4.60 0.29
C TYR A 333 -7.64 3.36 0.28
N ILE A 334 -8.29 2.24 0.04
CA ILE A 334 -7.71 1.00 -0.50
C ILE A 334 -8.53 0.62 -1.73
N GLY A 335 -7.94 -0.08 -2.70
CA GLY A 335 -8.56 -0.31 -4.01
C GLY A 335 -10.06 -0.65 -4.03
N GLU A 336 -10.51 -1.54 -3.14
CA GLU A 336 -11.92 -1.95 -3.08
C GLU A 336 -12.88 -0.85 -2.62
N ILE A 337 -12.42 0.11 -1.80
CA ILE A 337 -13.24 1.27 -1.41
C ILE A 337 -13.67 2.06 -2.64
N CYS A 338 -12.75 2.32 -3.57
CA CYS A 338 -13.06 3.06 -4.80
C CYS A 338 -14.13 2.36 -5.63
N ARG A 339 -14.11 1.02 -5.70
CA ARG A 339 -15.17 0.24 -6.36
C ARG A 339 -16.51 0.36 -5.64
N TYR A 340 -16.54 0.25 -4.31
CA TYR A 340 -17.80 0.41 -3.57
C TYR A 340 -18.42 1.80 -3.77
N LEU A 341 -17.59 2.84 -3.86
CA LEU A 341 -18.03 4.21 -4.13
C LEU A 341 -18.60 4.33 -5.56
N LEU A 342 -17.93 3.78 -6.57
CA LEU A 342 -18.44 3.74 -7.94
C LEU A 342 -19.76 2.94 -8.06
N ASN A 343 -19.96 1.93 -7.22
CA ASN A 343 -21.21 1.17 -7.20
C ASN A 343 -22.35 1.87 -6.45
N GLN A 344 -22.12 3.02 -5.78
CA GLN A 344 -23.21 3.76 -5.15
C GLN A 344 -24.05 4.48 -6.21
N PRO A 345 -25.37 4.68 -5.95
CA PRO A 345 -26.19 5.60 -6.73
C PRO A 345 -25.54 6.99 -6.80
N VAL A 346 -25.58 7.60 -7.98
CA VAL A 346 -25.06 8.96 -8.21
C VAL A 346 -25.80 9.95 -7.31
N LYS A 347 -25.05 10.78 -6.59
CA LYS A 347 -25.59 11.86 -5.75
C LYS A 347 -24.88 13.17 -6.08
N GLU A 348 -25.60 14.28 -6.04
CA GLU A 348 -25.01 15.60 -6.30
C GLU A 348 -23.86 15.95 -5.33
N ILE A 349 -24.00 15.55 -4.06
CA ILE A 349 -23.00 15.76 -3.00
C ILE A 349 -21.63 15.14 -3.33
N GLU A 350 -21.58 14.12 -4.19
CA GLU A 350 -20.35 13.41 -4.56
C GLU A 350 -19.36 14.27 -5.36
N ARG A 351 -19.74 15.49 -5.73
CA ARG A 351 -18.87 16.52 -6.34
C ARG A 351 -18.77 17.83 -5.56
N GLN A 352 -19.56 17.99 -4.49
CA GLN A 352 -19.62 19.24 -3.70
C GLN A 352 -18.56 19.30 -2.57
N HIS A 353 -17.77 18.23 -2.41
CA HIS A 353 -16.67 18.17 -1.44
C HIS A 353 -15.42 18.95 -1.91
N ARG A 354 -14.44 19.12 -1.02
CA ARG A 354 -13.16 19.79 -1.32
C ARG A 354 -11.99 18.84 -1.61
N VAL A 355 -12.26 17.55 -1.77
CA VAL A 355 -11.24 16.52 -1.95
C VAL A 355 -10.46 16.78 -3.24
N ARG A 356 -9.15 17.03 -3.10
CA ARG A 356 -8.20 17.24 -4.20
C ARG A 356 -7.34 16.01 -4.48
N MET A 357 -7.28 15.08 -3.54
CA MET A 357 -6.39 13.92 -3.59
C MET A 357 -7.01 12.71 -2.89
N ALA A 358 -6.94 11.55 -3.54
CA ALA A 358 -7.16 10.26 -2.88
C ALA A 358 -5.80 9.61 -2.59
N LEU A 359 -5.48 9.36 -1.33
CA LEU A 359 -4.23 8.75 -0.86
C LEU A 359 -4.47 7.29 -0.53
N GLY A 360 -3.72 6.37 -1.13
CA GLY A 360 -3.98 4.96 -0.88
C GLY A 360 -3.16 4.02 -1.73
N ASN A 361 -3.64 2.78 -1.76
CA ASN A 361 -2.97 1.69 -2.47
C ASN A 361 -3.97 0.71 -3.10
N GLY A 362 -3.60 0.15 -4.24
CA GLY A 362 -4.30 -0.90 -4.97
C GLY A 362 -5.46 -0.42 -5.85
N LEU A 363 -5.48 0.84 -6.33
CA LEU A 363 -6.52 1.26 -7.27
C LEU A 363 -6.36 0.50 -8.60
N ARG A 364 -7.40 -0.24 -9.00
CA ARG A 364 -7.39 -0.99 -10.26
C ARG A 364 -7.38 -0.01 -11.44
N GLN A 365 -6.51 -0.25 -12.42
CA GLN A 365 -6.40 0.57 -13.61
C GLN A 365 -7.74 0.73 -14.35
N SER A 366 -8.55 -0.34 -14.40
CA SER A 366 -9.84 -0.37 -15.10
C SER A 366 -10.90 0.59 -14.55
N ILE A 367 -10.79 1.02 -13.29
CA ILE A 367 -11.76 1.91 -12.64
C ILE A 367 -11.18 3.29 -12.31
N TRP A 368 -9.89 3.51 -12.60
CA TRP A 368 -9.16 4.70 -12.16
C TRP A 368 -9.72 5.98 -12.78
N GLU A 369 -9.89 5.99 -14.10
CA GLU A 369 -10.40 7.17 -14.84
C GLU A 369 -11.86 7.46 -14.52
N GLU A 370 -12.67 6.41 -14.33
CA GLU A 370 -14.06 6.56 -13.90
C GLU A 370 -14.15 7.18 -12.51
N PHE A 371 -13.32 6.70 -11.56
CA PHE A 371 -13.26 7.24 -10.20
C PHE A 371 -12.87 8.71 -10.18
N THR A 372 -11.77 9.08 -10.87
CA THR A 372 -11.30 10.48 -10.89
C THR A 372 -12.31 11.40 -11.56
N SER A 373 -12.90 10.95 -12.68
CA SER A 373 -13.89 11.73 -13.43
C SER A 373 -15.19 11.91 -12.64
N ARG A 374 -15.77 10.84 -12.09
CA ARG A 374 -17.06 10.87 -11.40
C ARG A 374 -17.02 11.74 -10.14
N PHE A 375 -16.01 11.55 -9.30
CA PHE A 375 -15.91 12.22 -8.01
C PHE A 375 -15.07 13.50 -8.04
N ASN A 376 -14.61 13.93 -9.22
CA ASN A 376 -13.78 15.14 -9.36
C ASN A 376 -12.53 15.13 -8.45
N VAL A 377 -11.84 13.99 -8.40
CA VAL A 377 -10.60 13.84 -7.63
C VAL A 377 -9.42 13.80 -8.60
N PRO A 378 -8.70 14.92 -8.80
CA PRO A 378 -7.71 15.04 -9.88
C PRO A 378 -6.42 14.25 -9.64
N GLN A 379 -6.09 13.95 -8.38
CA GLN A 379 -4.86 13.25 -8.02
C GLN A 379 -5.15 11.96 -7.27
N ILE A 380 -4.62 10.85 -7.78
CA ILE A 380 -4.55 9.59 -7.05
C ILE A 380 -3.12 9.44 -6.55
N ALA A 381 -2.92 9.72 -5.27
CA ALA A 381 -1.67 9.52 -4.55
C ALA A 381 -1.48 8.03 -4.21
N GLU A 382 -1.28 7.24 -5.27
CA GLU A 382 -1.07 5.80 -5.19
C GLU A 382 0.37 5.50 -4.74
N PHE A 383 0.51 4.64 -3.73
CA PHE A 383 1.80 4.16 -3.25
C PHE A 383 1.78 2.64 -3.05
N TYR A 384 2.97 2.05 -3.09
CA TYR A 384 3.19 0.64 -2.83
C TYR A 384 4.04 0.45 -1.58
N GLY A 385 3.66 -0.49 -0.72
CA GLY A 385 4.47 -0.92 0.41
C GLY A 385 3.76 -1.97 1.26
N ALA A 386 4.54 -2.57 2.17
CA ALA A 386 4.03 -3.44 3.23
C ALA A 386 4.53 -2.94 4.59
N THR A 387 3.82 -3.27 5.66
CA THR A 387 4.16 -2.86 7.04
C THR A 387 5.61 -3.14 7.40
N GLU A 388 6.11 -4.31 6.99
CA GLU A 388 7.47 -4.76 7.25
C GLU A 388 8.50 -4.40 6.15
N CYS A 389 8.08 -3.96 4.95
CA CYS A 389 8.96 -3.67 3.79
C CYS A 389 9.98 -2.56 4.09
N ASN A 390 11.22 -2.74 3.63
CA ASN A 390 12.18 -1.64 3.44
C ASN A 390 12.07 -0.98 2.05
N CYS A 391 11.10 -1.45 1.26
CA CYS A 391 10.81 -1.12 -0.12
C CYS A 391 9.46 -0.41 -0.20
N SER A 392 9.44 0.81 -0.71
CA SER A 392 8.21 1.56 -0.93
C SER A 392 8.30 2.33 -2.23
N LEU A 393 7.24 2.33 -3.01
CA LEU A 393 7.14 3.10 -4.25
C LEU A 393 6.07 4.18 -4.09
N GLY A 394 6.24 5.30 -4.77
CA GLY A 394 5.22 6.35 -4.83
C GLY A 394 4.99 6.77 -6.27
N ASN A 395 3.73 6.84 -6.68
CA ASN A 395 3.34 7.29 -8.02
C ASN A 395 3.29 8.82 -8.09
N PHE A 396 4.44 9.48 -7.87
CA PHE A 396 4.51 10.95 -7.85
C PHE A 396 4.19 11.60 -9.20
N GLY A 397 4.22 10.82 -10.28
CA GLY A 397 3.81 11.27 -11.62
C GLY A 397 2.31 11.17 -11.89
N ASN A 398 1.50 10.65 -10.95
CA ASN A 398 0.06 10.41 -11.11
C ASN A 398 -0.24 9.56 -12.38
N MET A 399 0.61 8.57 -12.67
CA MET A 399 0.46 7.69 -13.84
C MET A 399 -0.62 6.64 -13.58
N THR A 400 -1.68 6.64 -14.38
CA THR A 400 -2.81 5.71 -14.24
C THR A 400 -2.34 4.25 -14.18
N GLY A 401 -2.80 3.52 -13.16
CA GLY A 401 -2.49 2.10 -12.95
C GLY A 401 -1.10 1.79 -12.38
N ALA A 402 -0.17 2.75 -12.35
CA ALA A 402 1.13 2.55 -11.74
C ALA A 402 1.04 2.65 -10.21
N CYS A 403 1.68 1.71 -9.49
CA CYS A 403 1.78 1.74 -8.03
C CYS A 403 3.00 2.52 -7.53
N GLY A 404 3.84 2.98 -8.45
CA GLY A 404 4.97 3.86 -8.22
C GLY A 404 6.01 3.73 -9.32
N PHE A 405 7.26 4.12 -9.05
CA PHE A 405 8.32 4.02 -10.04
C PHE A 405 9.70 3.78 -9.43
N ASN A 406 10.63 3.32 -10.26
CA ASN A 406 12.06 3.35 -9.99
C ASN A 406 12.78 4.07 -11.14
N SER A 407 13.70 4.99 -10.80
CA SER A 407 14.38 5.85 -11.76
C SER A 407 15.20 5.04 -12.76
N GLN A 408 14.97 5.27 -14.06
CA GLN A 408 15.85 4.76 -15.13
C GLN A 408 17.10 5.64 -15.31
N ILE A 409 17.09 6.87 -14.79
CA ILE A 409 18.20 7.83 -14.89
C ILE A 409 19.24 7.54 -13.79
N LEU A 410 18.78 7.23 -12.57
CA LEU A 410 19.60 7.02 -11.38
C LEU A 410 19.16 5.76 -10.58
N PRO A 411 19.20 4.56 -11.19
CA PRO A 411 18.65 3.33 -10.61
C PRO A 411 19.33 2.85 -9.31
N PHE A 412 20.47 3.44 -8.93
CA PHE A 412 21.24 3.04 -7.76
C PHE A 412 20.92 3.86 -6.49
N ILE A 413 20.19 4.98 -6.61
CA ILE A 413 19.88 5.85 -5.46
C ILE A 413 18.95 5.14 -4.47
N TYR A 414 17.95 4.45 -5.00
CA TYR A 414 17.01 3.65 -4.23
C TYR A 414 17.17 2.18 -4.64
N PRO A 415 17.87 1.35 -3.83
CA PRO A 415 18.34 0.02 -4.24
C PRO A 415 17.23 -1.04 -4.17
N ILE A 416 16.15 -0.78 -4.90
CA ILE A 416 15.07 -1.73 -5.19
C ILE A 416 15.22 -2.23 -6.62
N ARG A 417 14.79 -3.47 -6.88
CA ARG A 417 14.84 -4.04 -8.22
C ARG A 417 13.78 -5.12 -8.40
N LEU A 418 13.37 -5.35 -9.63
CA LEU A 418 12.65 -6.55 -10.02
C LEU A 418 13.65 -7.63 -10.41
N VAL A 419 13.55 -8.79 -9.77
CA VAL A 419 14.36 -9.97 -10.08
C VAL A 419 13.48 -11.07 -10.67
N LYS A 420 14.04 -11.83 -11.60
CA LYS A 420 13.33 -12.92 -12.26
C LYS A 420 12.97 -13.99 -11.24
N VAL A 421 11.76 -14.51 -11.37
CA VAL A 421 11.26 -15.63 -10.59
C VAL A 421 10.90 -16.76 -11.54
N ASP A 422 11.08 -17.98 -11.07
CA ASP A 422 10.58 -19.17 -11.75
C ASP A 422 9.05 -19.11 -11.75
N GLU A 423 8.44 -19.35 -12.91
CA GLU A 423 7.00 -19.19 -13.04
C GLU A 423 6.20 -20.30 -12.33
N GLU A 424 6.81 -21.47 -12.08
CA GLU A 424 6.18 -22.60 -11.39
C GLU A 424 6.46 -22.58 -9.89
N THR A 425 7.72 -22.48 -9.50
CA THR A 425 8.15 -22.58 -8.10
C THR A 425 8.11 -21.25 -7.37
N MET A 426 8.05 -20.13 -8.13
CA MET A 426 8.18 -18.77 -7.61
C MET A 426 9.52 -18.48 -6.90
N GLU A 427 10.52 -19.34 -7.10
CA GLU A 427 11.86 -19.15 -6.56
C GLU A 427 12.64 -18.12 -7.39
N LEU A 428 13.62 -17.48 -6.76
CA LEU A 428 14.47 -16.50 -7.44
C LEU A 428 15.38 -17.19 -8.47
N ILE A 429 15.33 -16.75 -9.73
CA ILE A 429 16.24 -17.25 -10.78
C ILE A 429 17.60 -16.57 -10.62
N ARG A 430 18.66 -17.40 -10.56
CA ARG A 430 20.04 -16.96 -10.40
C ARG A 430 20.86 -17.18 -11.67
N GLY A 431 21.79 -16.28 -11.93
CA GLY A 431 22.76 -16.40 -13.01
C GLY A 431 23.90 -17.36 -12.67
N PRO A 432 24.82 -17.62 -13.61
CA PRO A 432 26.00 -18.48 -13.40
C PRO A 432 26.93 -18.00 -12.29
N ASP A 433 26.89 -16.73 -11.94
CA ASP A 433 27.64 -16.11 -10.83
C ASP A 433 26.95 -16.30 -9.47
N GLY A 434 25.77 -16.92 -9.42
CA GLY A 434 25.00 -17.19 -8.21
C GLY A 434 24.18 -16.00 -7.68
N VAL A 435 24.13 -14.87 -8.39
CA VAL A 435 23.30 -13.71 -8.02
C VAL A 435 21.99 -13.70 -8.81
N CYS A 436 20.96 -12.99 -8.32
CA CYS A 436 19.65 -12.99 -8.97
C CYS A 436 19.65 -12.22 -10.29
N ILE A 437 18.97 -12.76 -11.30
CA ILE A 437 18.89 -12.14 -12.63
C ILE A 437 17.89 -10.96 -12.57
N PRO A 438 18.30 -9.74 -12.96
CA PRO A 438 17.40 -8.60 -12.98
C PRO A 438 16.42 -8.67 -14.17
N CYS A 439 15.19 -8.18 -13.98
CA CYS A 439 14.21 -8.06 -15.07
C CYS A 439 14.51 -6.86 -15.97
N LYS A 440 14.26 -7.03 -17.27
CA LYS A 440 14.20 -5.95 -18.26
C LYS A 440 12.82 -5.28 -18.23
N PRO A 441 12.67 -4.07 -18.80
CA PRO A 441 11.36 -3.46 -18.97
C PRO A 441 10.36 -4.40 -19.66
N GLY A 442 9.15 -4.49 -19.12
CA GLY A 442 8.08 -5.39 -19.58
C GLY A 442 8.15 -6.82 -19.02
N GLU A 443 9.29 -7.26 -18.47
CA GLU A 443 9.38 -8.59 -17.85
C GLU A 443 8.79 -8.57 -16.43
N PRO A 444 7.95 -9.56 -16.06
CA PRO A 444 7.48 -9.71 -14.70
C PRO A 444 8.64 -10.14 -13.78
N GLY A 445 8.63 -9.64 -12.55
CA GLY A 445 9.60 -10.03 -11.54
C GLY A 445 9.17 -9.69 -10.13
N GLN A 446 9.77 -10.38 -9.17
CA GLN A 446 9.51 -10.09 -7.77
C GLN A 446 10.25 -8.82 -7.34
N LEU A 447 9.55 -7.94 -6.63
CA LEU A 447 10.19 -6.75 -6.08
C LEU A 447 11.05 -7.11 -4.86
N VAL A 448 12.32 -6.75 -4.91
CA VAL A 448 13.27 -6.94 -3.81
C VAL A 448 13.92 -5.61 -3.41
N GLY A 449 14.18 -5.46 -2.11
CA GLY A 449 14.83 -4.27 -1.54
C GLY A 449 16.10 -4.64 -0.79
N ARG A 450 17.23 -4.05 -1.15
CA ARG A 450 18.51 -4.37 -0.48
C ARG A 450 18.45 -4.00 1.01
N ILE A 451 18.85 -4.94 1.87
CA ILE A 451 18.92 -4.73 3.31
C ILE A 451 20.27 -4.13 3.68
N ILE A 452 20.24 -3.01 4.40
CA ILE A 452 21.42 -2.39 5.02
C ILE A 452 21.06 -2.06 6.46
N GLN A 453 21.51 -2.90 7.40
CA GLN A 453 21.09 -2.82 8.80
C GLN A 453 21.44 -1.48 9.47
N ASN A 454 22.58 -0.88 9.08
CA ASN A 454 23.04 0.40 9.64
C ASN A 454 22.42 1.64 8.97
N ASP A 455 21.46 1.47 8.05
CA ASP A 455 20.78 2.55 7.35
C ASP A 455 19.27 2.48 7.66
N PRO A 456 18.72 3.36 8.51
CA PRO A 456 17.30 3.34 8.86
C PRO A 456 16.33 3.52 7.69
N LEU A 457 16.79 3.99 6.52
CA LEU A 457 15.97 4.03 5.31
C LEU A 457 15.90 2.68 4.59
N ARG A 458 16.79 1.73 4.91
CA ARG A 458 17.00 0.47 4.19
C ARG A 458 17.05 -0.77 5.10
N ARG A 459 16.98 -0.56 6.41
CA ARG A 459 16.91 -1.58 7.45
C ARG A 459 15.61 -2.39 7.34
N PHE A 460 15.71 -3.67 7.66
CA PHE A 460 14.57 -4.57 7.80
C PHE A 460 14.54 -5.08 9.24
N ASP A 461 13.53 -4.63 10.00
CA ASP A 461 13.39 -4.95 11.43
C ASP A 461 12.75 -6.31 11.67
N GLY A 462 12.06 -6.86 10.68
CA GLY A 462 11.47 -8.19 10.74
C GLY A 462 10.22 -8.30 11.61
N TYR A 463 9.99 -9.53 12.07
CA TYR A 463 8.90 -9.96 12.93
C TYR A 463 9.46 -10.40 14.28
N VAL A 464 8.61 -10.41 15.31
CA VAL A 464 8.95 -11.03 16.61
C VAL A 464 9.35 -12.49 16.44
N ASN A 465 8.71 -13.19 15.49
CA ASN A 465 9.09 -14.56 15.13
C ASN A 465 10.26 -14.55 14.12
N GLU A 466 11.43 -15.01 14.54
CA GLU A 466 12.64 -15.07 13.69
C GLU A 466 12.46 -15.94 12.44
N GLY A 467 11.74 -17.06 12.55
CA GLY A 467 11.45 -17.93 11.39
C GLY A 467 10.63 -17.21 10.31
N ALA A 468 9.70 -16.34 10.71
CA ALA A 468 8.96 -15.49 9.77
C ALA A 468 9.84 -14.40 9.15
N THR A 469 10.82 -13.87 9.89
CA THR A 469 11.82 -12.91 9.39
C THR A 469 12.72 -13.56 8.35
N SER A 470 13.29 -14.74 8.64
CA SER A 470 14.21 -15.44 7.75
C SER A 470 13.57 -15.81 6.41
N LYS A 471 12.28 -16.18 6.40
CA LYS A 471 11.51 -16.45 5.17
C LYS A 471 11.36 -15.23 4.24
N LYS A 472 11.60 -14.03 4.75
CA LYS A 472 11.53 -12.77 3.99
C LYS A 472 12.89 -12.27 3.53
N ILE A 473 13.98 -13.00 3.78
CA ILE A 473 15.33 -12.60 3.42
C ILE A 473 15.90 -13.57 2.39
N ALA A 474 16.39 -13.01 1.29
CA ALA A 474 17.21 -13.73 0.31
C ALA A 474 18.66 -13.23 0.38
N ASN A 475 19.62 -14.14 0.20
CA ASN A 475 21.05 -13.83 0.15
C ASN A 475 21.58 -13.79 -1.28
N SER A 476 22.68 -13.05 -1.48
CA SER A 476 23.36 -12.87 -2.76
C SER A 476 22.39 -12.49 -3.88
N VAL A 477 21.65 -11.40 -3.69
CA VAL A 477 20.61 -10.94 -4.62
C VAL A 477 21.16 -9.94 -5.63
N PHE A 478 21.80 -8.86 -5.16
CA PHE A 478 22.39 -7.87 -6.07
C PHE A 478 23.88 -8.13 -6.30
N LYS A 479 24.56 -8.70 -5.30
CA LYS A 479 25.96 -9.11 -5.35
C LYS A 479 26.21 -10.23 -4.34
N LYS A 480 27.26 -11.03 -4.53
CA LYS A 480 27.64 -12.07 -3.55
C LYS A 480 27.78 -11.49 -2.14
N GLY A 481 27.15 -12.16 -1.17
CA GLY A 481 27.21 -11.82 0.26
C GLY A 481 26.31 -10.67 0.71
N ASP A 482 25.48 -10.09 -0.16
CA ASP A 482 24.44 -9.17 0.29
C ASP A 482 23.15 -9.90 0.70
N SER A 483 22.23 -9.16 1.32
CA SER A 483 20.90 -9.63 1.66
C SER A 483 19.83 -8.67 1.14
N ALA A 484 18.69 -9.21 0.74
CA ALA A 484 17.54 -8.44 0.28
C ALA A 484 16.26 -8.94 0.92
N TYR A 485 15.34 -8.00 1.16
CA TYR A 485 13.97 -8.31 1.55
C TYR A 485 13.18 -8.77 0.34
N LEU A 486 12.41 -9.83 0.52
CA LEU A 486 11.47 -10.39 -0.44
C LEU A 486 10.07 -9.86 -0.20
N SER A 487 9.54 -9.05 -1.13
CA SER A 487 8.14 -8.60 -1.04
C SER A 487 7.15 -9.76 -1.04
N GLY A 488 7.39 -10.75 -1.90
CA GLY A 488 6.36 -11.73 -2.24
C GLY A 488 5.40 -11.22 -3.32
N ASP A 489 5.70 -10.11 -3.99
CA ASP A 489 4.82 -9.48 -4.97
C ASP A 489 5.54 -9.37 -6.32
N VAL A 490 4.84 -9.76 -7.39
CA VAL A 490 5.30 -9.73 -8.78
C VAL A 490 4.79 -8.46 -9.43
N LEU A 491 5.71 -7.65 -9.95
CA LEU A 491 5.44 -6.39 -10.63
C LEU A 491 6.01 -6.45 -12.05
N ILE A 492 5.54 -5.56 -12.91
CA ILE A 492 6.15 -5.24 -14.20
C ILE A 492 6.61 -3.79 -14.15
N MET A 493 7.80 -3.51 -14.69
CA MET A 493 8.32 -2.14 -14.84
C MET A 493 8.34 -1.77 -16.32
N ASP A 494 7.82 -0.60 -16.69
CA ASP A 494 7.89 -0.10 -18.07
C ASP A 494 9.24 0.58 -18.38
N GLN A 495 9.40 1.01 -19.63
CA GLN A 495 10.62 1.70 -20.10
C GLN A 495 10.87 3.08 -19.45
N TYR A 496 9.84 3.68 -18.83
CA TYR A 496 9.93 4.94 -18.11
C TYR A 496 10.15 4.72 -16.60
N GLY A 497 10.22 3.46 -16.17
CA GLY A 497 10.46 3.06 -14.79
C GLY A 497 9.20 3.01 -13.93
N TYR A 498 8.01 3.25 -14.47
CA TYR A 498 6.77 3.03 -13.71
C TYR A 498 6.57 1.54 -13.46
N MET A 499 6.10 1.22 -12.26
CA MET A 499 5.87 -0.14 -11.82
C MET A 499 4.38 -0.37 -11.67
N TYR A 500 3.94 -1.52 -12.16
CA TYR A 500 2.55 -1.96 -12.16
C TYR A 500 2.46 -3.27 -11.38
N PHE A 501 1.56 -3.32 -10.41
CA PHE A 501 1.30 -4.54 -9.66
C PHE A 501 0.65 -5.57 -10.57
N LYS A 502 1.23 -6.79 -10.62
CA LYS A 502 0.69 -7.88 -11.43
C LYS A 502 -0.03 -8.90 -10.54
N ASP A 503 0.70 -9.49 -9.62
CA ASP A 503 0.15 -10.52 -8.74
C ASP A 503 0.98 -10.69 -7.47
N ARG A 504 0.43 -11.43 -6.52
CA ARG A 504 1.19 -11.91 -5.37
C ARG A 504 1.78 -13.27 -5.69
N THR A 505 3.02 -13.51 -5.25
CA THR A 505 3.63 -14.84 -5.27
C THR A 505 2.73 -15.83 -4.51
N GLY A 506 2.12 -16.78 -5.24
CA GLY A 506 1.16 -17.76 -4.70
C GLY A 506 -0.32 -17.41 -4.90
N ASP A 507 -0.64 -16.28 -5.53
CA ASP A 507 -2.00 -15.93 -5.98
C ASP A 507 -2.23 -16.18 -7.48
N THR A 508 -1.20 -16.55 -8.25
CA THR A 508 -1.37 -17.16 -9.57
C THR A 508 -1.61 -18.66 -9.44
N PHE A 509 -2.19 -19.26 -10.49
CA PHE A 509 -2.19 -20.70 -10.65
C PHE A 509 -1.90 -21.07 -12.10
N ARG A 510 -1.33 -22.26 -12.32
CA ARG A 510 -1.03 -22.77 -13.65
C ARG A 510 -2.06 -23.79 -14.06
N TRP A 511 -2.63 -23.67 -15.25
CA TRP A 511 -3.61 -24.61 -15.77
C TRP A 511 -3.21 -25.06 -17.17
N LYS A 512 -2.95 -26.37 -17.34
CA LYS A 512 -2.55 -26.98 -18.63
C LYS A 512 -1.38 -26.28 -19.32
N GLY A 513 -0.33 -25.97 -18.56
CA GLY A 513 0.87 -25.32 -19.09
C GLY A 513 0.84 -23.78 -19.08
N GLU A 514 -0.32 -23.16 -18.85
CA GLU A 514 -0.49 -21.71 -18.92
C GLU A 514 -0.66 -21.07 -17.54
N ASN A 515 -0.03 -19.91 -17.33
CA ASN A 515 -0.14 -19.16 -16.09
C ASN A 515 -1.38 -18.25 -16.10
N VAL A 516 -2.19 -18.34 -15.04
CA VAL A 516 -3.40 -17.55 -14.87
C VAL A 516 -3.24 -16.61 -13.68
N SER A 517 -3.33 -15.31 -13.93
CA SER A 517 -3.40 -14.30 -12.87
C SER A 517 -4.80 -14.27 -12.29
N THR A 518 -4.93 -14.51 -10.98
CA THR A 518 -6.26 -14.45 -10.35
C THR A 518 -6.81 -13.04 -10.35
N THR A 519 -5.95 -12.01 -10.23
CA THR A 519 -6.38 -10.60 -10.21
C THR A 519 -6.97 -10.16 -11.54
N GLU A 520 -6.37 -10.57 -12.67
CA GLU A 520 -6.86 -10.27 -14.02
C GLU A 520 -8.23 -10.93 -14.28
N VAL A 521 -8.35 -12.20 -13.92
CA VAL A 521 -9.61 -12.95 -14.06
C VAL A 521 -10.67 -12.36 -13.13
N GLU A 522 -10.34 -12.03 -11.87
CA GLU A 522 -11.26 -11.35 -10.94
C GLU A 522 -11.80 -10.03 -11.50
N GLY A 523 -10.92 -9.18 -12.03
CA GLY A 523 -11.32 -7.89 -12.61
C GLY A 523 -12.24 -8.07 -13.83
N THR A 524 -11.94 -9.06 -14.68
CA THR A 524 -12.76 -9.38 -15.86
C THR A 524 -14.13 -9.91 -15.47
N LEU A 525 -14.16 -10.91 -14.58
CA LEU A 525 -15.40 -11.52 -14.10
C LEU A 525 -16.28 -10.52 -13.36
N SER A 526 -15.69 -9.70 -12.49
CA SER A 526 -16.44 -8.68 -11.74
C SER A 526 -17.17 -7.75 -12.71
N ARG A 527 -16.50 -7.28 -13.78
CA ARG A 527 -17.13 -6.47 -14.83
C ARG A 527 -18.24 -7.21 -15.60
N LEU A 528 -18.06 -8.49 -15.93
CA LEU A 528 -19.07 -9.29 -16.64
C LEU A 528 -20.29 -9.62 -15.78
N LEU A 529 -20.14 -9.57 -14.46
CA LEU A 529 -21.15 -9.92 -13.47
C LEU A 529 -21.67 -8.67 -12.74
N ASP A 530 -21.82 -7.55 -13.45
CA ASP A 530 -22.39 -6.31 -12.93
C ASP A 530 -21.69 -5.81 -11.64
N MET A 531 -20.35 -5.87 -11.63
CA MET A 531 -19.48 -5.44 -10.54
C MET A 531 -19.66 -6.19 -9.22
N LYS A 532 -20.20 -7.42 -9.26
CA LYS A 532 -20.25 -8.36 -8.13
C LYS A 532 -18.86 -8.66 -7.57
N ASP A 533 -18.81 -9.02 -6.29
CA ASP A 533 -17.57 -9.46 -5.65
C ASP A 533 -17.18 -10.83 -6.19
N VAL A 534 -15.99 -10.91 -6.78
CA VAL A 534 -15.46 -12.15 -7.35
C VAL A 534 -14.10 -12.45 -6.76
N VAL A 535 -13.89 -13.71 -6.39
CA VAL A 535 -12.60 -14.22 -5.95
C VAL A 535 -12.20 -15.39 -6.81
N VAL A 536 -11.02 -15.33 -7.41
CA VAL A 536 -10.49 -16.39 -8.26
C VAL A 536 -9.31 -17.05 -7.56
N TYR A 537 -9.25 -18.37 -7.66
CA TYR A 537 -8.17 -19.18 -7.13
C TYR A 537 -8.06 -20.51 -7.90
N GLY A 538 -6.88 -21.13 -7.83
CA GLY A 538 -6.65 -22.45 -8.42
C GLY A 538 -7.03 -23.57 -7.44
N VAL A 539 -7.68 -24.62 -7.97
CA VAL A 539 -8.02 -25.85 -7.25
C VAL A 539 -7.38 -27.08 -7.91
N GLU A 540 -6.94 -28.04 -7.12
CA GLU A 540 -6.28 -29.25 -7.63
C GLU A 540 -7.32 -30.26 -8.11
N VAL A 541 -7.14 -30.78 -9.33
CA VAL A 541 -8.00 -31.83 -9.89
C VAL A 541 -7.15 -33.08 -10.11
N PRO A 542 -7.44 -34.22 -9.45
CA PRO A 542 -6.65 -35.44 -9.59
C PRO A 542 -6.50 -35.87 -11.05
N GLY A 543 -5.26 -36.18 -11.45
CA GLY A 543 -4.92 -36.59 -12.81
C GLY A 543 -4.86 -35.45 -13.85
N ALA A 544 -5.06 -34.19 -13.45
CA ALA A 544 -4.84 -33.02 -14.31
C ALA A 544 -3.54 -32.31 -13.95
N GLU A 545 -2.81 -31.82 -14.96
CA GLU A 545 -1.60 -31.04 -14.75
C GLU A 545 -1.94 -29.58 -14.38
N GLY A 546 -1.41 -29.13 -13.23
CA GLY A 546 -1.65 -27.81 -12.67
C GLY A 546 -2.92 -27.75 -11.80
N LYS A 547 -3.45 -26.54 -11.63
CA LYS A 547 -4.66 -26.24 -10.85
C LYS A 547 -5.72 -25.63 -11.76
N ALA A 548 -6.94 -26.15 -11.70
CA ALA A 548 -8.06 -25.62 -12.45
C ALA A 548 -8.53 -24.29 -11.86
N GLY A 549 -8.94 -23.35 -12.70
CA GLY A 549 -9.50 -22.09 -12.23
C GLY A 549 -10.85 -22.29 -11.55
N MET A 550 -11.03 -21.68 -10.39
CA MET A 550 -12.30 -21.61 -9.68
C MET A 550 -12.63 -20.15 -9.34
N ALA A 551 -13.89 -19.75 -9.52
CA ALA A 551 -14.37 -18.44 -9.12
C ALA A 551 -15.48 -18.54 -8.07
N ALA A 552 -15.34 -17.79 -6.98
CA ALA A 552 -16.38 -17.56 -6.00
C ALA A 552 -17.03 -16.20 -6.25
N VAL A 553 -18.35 -16.18 -6.46
CA VAL A 553 -19.13 -14.98 -6.79
C VAL A 553 -20.10 -14.68 -5.65
N ALA A 554 -20.07 -13.47 -5.09
CA ALA A 554 -21.10 -13.01 -4.17
C ALA A 554 -22.36 -12.64 -4.96
N ASP A 555 -23.38 -13.49 -4.88
CA ASP A 555 -24.65 -13.33 -5.58
C ASP A 555 -25.81 -13.79 -4.67
N PRO A 556 -26.15 -13.01 -3.64
CA PRO A 556 -27.17 -13.40 -2.65
C PRO A 556 -28.55 -13.62 -3.30
N GLU A 557 -28.87 -12.85 -4.34
CA GLU A 557 -30.13 -12.93 -5.08
C GLU A 557 -30.14 -14.03 -6.15
N ARG A 558 -29.00 -14.69 -6.40
CA ARG A 558 -28.85 -15.72 -7.45
C ARG A 558 -29.32 -15.23 -8.82
N SER A 559 -29.09 -13.96 -9.12
CA SER A 559 -29.57 -13.30 -10.32
C SER A 559 -28.70 -13.52 -11.55
N THR A 560 -27.54 -14.18 -11.39
CA THR A 560 -26.59 -14.40 -12.50
C THR A 560 -27.14 -15.35 -13.57
N ASP A 561 -27.29 -14.85 -14.79
CA ASP A 561 -27.56 -15.67 -15.98
C ASP A 561 -26.28 -16.39 -16.42
N LEU A 562 -26.20 -17.69 -16.10
CA LEU A 562 -25.04 -18.54 -16.41
C LEU A 562 -24.82 -18.77 -17.91
N GLU A 563 -25.88 -18.77 -18.72
CA GLU A 563 -25.78 -18.98 -20.17
C GLU A 563 -25.21 -17.74 -20.85
N LYS A 564 -25.71 -16.55 -20.48
CA LYS A 564 -25.14 -15.27 -20.92
C LYS A 564 -23.70 -15.10 -20.41
N PHE A 565 -23.47 -15.36 -19.13
CA PHE A 565 -22.15 -15.24 -18.52
C PHE A 565 -21.11 -16.14 -19.19
N GLY A 566 -21.45 -17.41 -19.48
CA GLY A 566 -20.54 -18.32 -20.19
C GLY A 566 -20.14 -17.82 -21.58
N LYS A 567 -21.09 -17.25 -22.35
CA LYS A 567 -20.82 -16.65 -23.67
C LYS A 567 -19.98 -15.38 -23.59
N ASP A 568 -20.24 -14.52 -22.62
CA ASP A 568 -19.49 -13.30 -22.42
C ASP A 568 -18.06 -13.59 -21.93
N LEU A 569 -17.91 -14.62 -21.07
CA LEU A 569 -16.62 -15.13 -20.60
C LEU A 569 -15.77 -15.67 -21.75
N GLU A 570 -16.39 -16.35 -22.72
CA GLU A 570 -15.70 -16.87 -23.89
C GLU A 570 -15.07 -15.77 -24.75
N LYS A 571 -15.76 -14.63 -24.89
CA LYS A 571 -15.25 -13.46 -25.61
C LYS A 571 -14.17 -12.72 -24.83
N ALA A 572 -14.22 -12.77 -23.50
CA ALA A 572 -13.38 -11.95 -22.62
C ALA A 572 -12.08 -12.64 -22.18
N LEU A 573 -12.06 -13.98 -22.07
CA LEU A 573 -10.91 -14.72 -21.57
C LEU A 573 -10.53 -15.91 -22.48
N PRO A 574 -9.23 -16.19 -22.63
CA PRO A 574 -8.77 -17.38 -23.34
C PRO A 574 -9.15 -18.66 -22.56
N PRO A 575 -9.33 -19.82 -23.23
CA PRO A 575 -9.84 -21.05 -22.61
C PRO A 575 -9.13 -21.48 -21.32
N TYR A 576 -7.81 -21.28 -21.22
CA TYR A 576 -7.03 -21.67 -20.04
C TYR A 576 -7.28 -20.78 -18.81
N ALA A 577 -7.74 -19.53 -19.00
CA ALA A 577 -8.01 -18.57 -17.93
C ALA A 577 -9.48 -18.56 -17.48
N ARG A 578 -10.37 -19.24 -18.21
CA ARG A 578 -11.79 -19.37 -17.86
C ARG A 578 -11.93 -20.25 -16.61
N PRO A 579 -12.65 -19.81 -15.55
CA PRO A 579 -12.89 -20.69 -14.40
C PRO A 579 -13.62 -21.96 -14.83
N VAL A 580 -13.03 -23.10 -14.54
CA VAL A 580 -13.63 -24.43 -14.75
C VAL A 580 -14.75 -24.66 -13.75
N PHE A 581 -14.61 -24.12 -12.55
CA PHE A 581 -15.59 -24.24 -11.47
C PHE A 581 -16.10 -22.86 -11.03
N LEU A 582 -17.38 -22.78 -10.68
CA LEU A 582 -17.97 -21.63 -10.00
C LEU A 582 -18.57 -22.05 -8.66
N ARG A 583 -18.50 -21.16 -7.69
CA ARG A 583 -19.31 -21.23 -6.47
C ARG A 583 -19.98 -19.89 -6.24
N PHE A 584 -21.24 -19.91 -5.84
CA PHE A 584 -21.99 -18.70 -5.55
C PHE A 584 -22.26 -18.61 -4.06
N LEU A 585 -21.88 -17.49 -3.47
CA LEU A 585 -21.96 -17.21 -2.04
C LEU A 585 -22.96 -16.07 -1.80
N ASN A 586 -23.47 -15.95 -0.57
CA ASN A 586 -24.23 -14.76 -0.18
C ASN A 586 -23.31 -13.54 -0.08
N GLU A 587 -22.13 -13.73 0.51
CA GLU A 587 -21.08 -12.75 0.59
C GLU A 587 -19.70 -13.43 0.55
N VAL A 588 -18.65 -12.66 0.26
CA VAL A 588 -17.27 -13.14 0.31
C VAL A 588 -16.61 -12.61 1.59
N ASN A 589 -16.00 -13.53 2.35
CA ASN A 589 -15.23 -13.18 3.55
C ASN A 589 -14.07 -12.23 3.23
N LYS A 590 -13.98 -11.13 4.00
CA LYS A 590 -12.97 -10.08 3.86
C LYS A 590 -12.17 -9.91 5.15
N THR A 591 -10.90 -9.53 5.04
CA THR A 591 -10.11 -9.05 6.18
C THR A 591 -10.61 -7.69 6.64
N GLY A 592 -10.13 -7.19 7.79
CA GLY A 592 -10.47 -5.83 8.24
C GLY A 592 -9.88 -4.70 7.36
N THR A 593 -8.99 -5.03 6.42
CA THR A 593 -8.56 -4.16 5.30
C THR A 593 -9.32 -4.48 4.01
N TYR A 594 -10.51 -5.05 4.11
CA TYR A 594 -11.39 -5.38 3.00
C TYR A 594 -10.76 -6.23 1.88
N LYS A 595 -9.69 -6.99 2.19
CA LYS A 595 -9.08 -7.94 1.24
C LYS A 595 -9.81 -9.28 1.30
N PHE A 596 -10.08 -9.89 0.15
CA PHE A 596 -10.74 -11.21 0.09
C PHE A 596 -9.87 -12.32 0.70
N GLN A 597 -10.49 -13.20 1.50
CA GLN A 597 -9.81 -14.33 2.14
C GLN A 597 -9.89 -15.59 1.25
N LYS A 598 -8.78 -16.02 0.66
CA LYS A 598 -8.75 -17.13 -0.33
C LYS A 598 -8.42 -18.52 0.28
N THR A 599 -7.79 -18.57 1.44
CA THR A 599 -7.18 -19.80 1.99
C THR A 599 -8.19 -20.91 2.24
N GLU A 600 -9.28 -20.60 2.92
CA GLU A 600 -10.33 -21.57 3.23
C GLU A 600 -11.02 -22.06 1.96
N MET A 601 -11.35 -21.15 1.04
CA MET A 601 -11.98 -21.49 -0.25
C MET A 601 -11.11 -22.41 -1.10
N ARG A 602 -9.78 -22.21 -1.07
CA ARG A 602 -8.82 -23.10 -1.75
C ARG A 602 -8.78 -24.49 -1.13
N ARG A 603 -8.91 -24.58 0.20
CA ARG A 603 -8.91 -25.86 0.94
C ARG A 603 -10.20 -26.64 0.65
N GLU A 604 -11.35 -25.97 0.66
CA GLU A 604 -12.65 -26.58 0.32
C GLU A 604 -12.70 -27.04 -1.15
N GLY A 605 -12.03 -26.30 -2.04
CA GLY A 605 -12.00 -26.63 -3.46
C GLY A 605 -13.39 -26.66 -4.08
N PHE A 606 -13.66 -27.72 -4.85
CA PHE A 606 -14.92 -27.94 -5.59
C PHE A 606 -15.66 -29.21 -5.13
N ASP A 607 -15.43 -29.68 -3.90
CA ASP A 607 -16.12 -30.85 -3.34
C ASP A 607 -17.54 -30.48 -2.84
N PRO A 608 -18.62 -31.02 -3.45
CA PRO A 608 -19.99 -30.74 -3.02
C PRO A 608 -20.33 -31.22 -1.60
N SER A 609 -19.51 -32.10 -1.00
CA SER A 609 -19.70 -32.56 0.37
C SER A 609 -19.09 -31.62 1.42
N MET A 610 -18.11 -30.81 1.02
CA MET A 610 -17.45 -29.83 1.90
C MET A 610 -18.06 -28.43 1.77
N VAL A 611 -18.70 -28.11 0.63
CA VAL A 611 -19.27 -26.80 0.35
C VAL A 611 -20.79 -26.85 0.42
N SER A 612 -21.40 -26.05 1.29
CA SER A 612 -22.87 -25.95 1.44
C SER A 612 -23.55 -25.22 0.29
N ASN A 613 -22.82 -24.35 -0.41
CA ASN A 613 -23.32 -23.59 -1.54
C ASN A 613 -23.28 -24.40 -2.84
N LYS A 614 -24.22 -24.10 -3.76
CA LYS A 614 -24.22 -24.69 -5.10
C LYS A 614 -22.91 -24.40 -5.85
N LEU A 615 -22.35 -25.47 -6.39
CA LEU A 615 -21.18 -25.48 -7.25
C LEU A 615 -21.61 -25.68 -8.70
N TYR A 616 -20.85 -25.13 -9.64
CA TYR A 616 -21.06 -25.32 -11.08
C TYR A 616 -19.75 -25.70 -11.75
N PHE A 617 -19.87 -26.47 -12.83
CA PHE A 617 -18.78 -26.95 -13.66
C PHE A 617 -19.00 -26.52 -15.11
N LEU A 618 -17.96 -25.99 -15.76
CA LEU A 618 -17.99 -25.66 -17.18
C LEU A 618 -17.88 -26.95 -18.00
N ASP A 619 -19.01 -27.47 -18.49
CA ASP A 619 -19.05 -28.70 -19.27
C ASP A 619 -18.51 -28.44 -20.69
N PRO A 620 -17.35 -29.02 -21.06
CA PRO A 620 -16.74 -28.78 -22.36
C PRO A 620 -17.59 -29.31 -23.53
N SER A 621 -18.40 -30.34 -23.29
CA SER A 621 -19.25 -30.94 -24.32
C SER A 621 -20.46 -30.08 -24.67
N ARG A 622 -20.89 -29.24 -23.73
CA ARG A 622 -22.08 -28.38 -23.86
C ARG A 622 -21.72 -26.90 -24.00
N GLY A 623 -20.48 -26.51 -23.70
CA GLY A 623 -20.03 -25.12 -23.72
C GLY A 623 -20.72 -24.22 -22.68
N ARG A 624 -21.24 -24.80 -21.59
CA ARG A 624 -22.01 -24.06 -20.57
C ARG A 624 -21.77 -24.58 -19.16
N TYR A 625 -22.07 -23.75 -18.17
CA TYR A 625 -22.02 -24.15 -16.77
C TYR A 625 -23.21 -25.04 -16.40
N VAL A 626 -22.92 -26.18 -15.76
CA VAL A 626 -23.91 -27.13 -15.23
C VAL A 626 -23.72 -27.30 -13.73
N GLU A 627 -24.78 -27.61 -12.99
CA GLU A 627 -24.69 -27.82 -11.54
C GLU A 627 -23.80 -29.04 -11.22
N LEU A 628 -22.85 -28.87 -10.29
CA LEU A 628 -21.90 -29.87 -9.88
C LEU A 628 -22.44 -30.68 -8.70
N HIS A 629 -23.11 -31.79 -8.99
CA HIS A 629 -23.59 -32.75 -8.00
C HIS A 629 -22.55 -33.83 -7.68
N GLN A 630 -22.76 -34.58 -6.60
CA GLN A 630 -21.85 -35.64 -6.14
C GLN A 630 -21.47 -36.64 -7.23
N LYS A 631 -22.43 -37.05 -8.08
CA LYS A 631 -22.19 -37.97 -9.21
C LYS A 631 -21.22 -37.39 -10.25
N LEU A 632 -21.38 -36.11 -10.58
CA LEU A 632 -20.51 -35.42 -11.54
C LEU A 632 -19.12 -35.18 -10.93
N TYR A 633 -19.07 -34.81 -9.65
CA TYR A 633 -17.82 -34.72 -8.90
C TYR A 633 -17.05 -36.06 -8.93
N SER A 634 -17.68 -37.18 -8.59
CA SER A 634 -17.03 -38.50 -8.68
C SER A 634 -16.57 -38.86 -10.09
N SER A 635 -17.28 -38.41 -11.13
CA SER A 635 -16.87 -38.57 -12.53
C SER A 635 -15.62 -37.76 -12.87
N ILE A 636 -15.50 -36.53 -12.34
CA ILE A 636 -14.33 -35.66 -12.51
C ILE A 636 -13.12 -36.24 -11.77
N ILE A 637 -13.27 -36.62 -10.50
CA ILE A 637 -12.18 -37.17 -9.68
C ILE A 637 -11.68 -38.52 -10.23
N SER A 638 -12.56 -39.34 -10.81
CA SER A 638 -12.16 -40.61 -11.44
C SER A 638 -11.60 -40.46 -12.86
N GLY A 639 -11.47 -39.23 -13.38
CA GLY A 639 -10.96 -38.95 -14.72
C GLY A 639 -11.90 -39.34 -15.87
N LYS A 640 -13.14 -39.76 -15.58
CA LYS A 640 -14.15 -40.12 -16.59
C LYS A 640 -14.74 -38.90 -17.29
N GLN A 641 -14.87 -37.78 -16.57
CA GLN A 641 -15.30 -36.51 -17.14
C GLN A 641 -14.11 -35.76 -17.74
N LYS A 642 -14.16 -35.41 -19.03
CA LYS A 642 -13.12 -34.60 -19.66
C LYS A 642 -13.19 -33.14 -19.19
N LEU A 643 -12.03 -32.53 -18.96
CA LEU A 643 -11.84 -31.10 -18.70
C LEU A 643 -11.33 -30.42 -19.97
N LEU A 644 -11.85 -29.24 -20.32
CA LEU A 644 -11.55 -28.44 -21.53
C LEU A 644 -10.17 -28.73 -22.16
N SER A 645 -10.09 -29.48 -23.26
CA SER A 645 -8.84 -29.76 -23.97
C SER A 645 -8.46 -28.60 -24.89
N ILE A 646 -7.20 -28.17 -24.86
CA ILE A 646 -6.65 -27.25 -25.87
C ILE A 646 -6.44 -28.09 -27.14
N SER A 647 -7.40 -28.07 -28.06
CA SER A 647 -7.17 -28.56 -29.42
C SER A 647 -6.99 -27.34 -30.33
N SER A 648 -5.79 -27.18 -30.88
CA SER A 648 -5.56 -26.37 -32.07
C SER A 648 -6.50 -26.85 -33.19
N PRO A 649 -7.13 -25.96 -33.97
CA PRO A 649 -8.00 -26.40 -35.06
C PRO A 649 -7.15 -27.06 -36.15
N SER A 650 -7.22 -28.39 -36.23
CA SER A 650 -6.72 -29.17 -37.36
C SER A 650 -7.66 -28.97 -38.55
N SER A 651 -7.39 -27.99 -39.40
CA SER A 651 -8.02 -27.91 -40.72
C SER A 651 -7.22 -28.76 -41.72
N SER A 652 -7.61 -30.03 -41.86
CA SER A 652 -7.28 -30.84 -43.02
C SER A 652 -8.07 -30.33 -44.22
N VAL A 653 -7.42 -29.60 -45.12
CA VAL A 653 -7.95 -29.32 -46.47
C VAL A 653 -7.05 -30.05 -47.47
N PRO A 654 -7.59 -30.89 -48.38
CA PRO A 654 -6.77 -31.62 -49.33
C PRO A 654 -6.27 -30.69 -50.46
N PHE A 655 -5.01 -30.93 -50.84
CA PHE A 655 -4.33 -30.30 -51.97
C PHE A 655 -5.05 -30.55 -53.31
N SER A 656 -5.19 -29.50 -54.12
CA SER A 656 -5.23 -29.60 -55.58
C SER A 656 -4.41 -28.47 -56.22
N LEU A 657 -3.89 -28.75 -57.41
CA LEU A 657 -2.69 -28.20 -58.04
C LEU A 657 -2.77 -26.73 -58.55
N CYS A 658 -1.60 -26.06 -58.48
CA CYS A 658 -1.01 -24.92 -59.24
C CYS A 658 -1.58 -24.56 -60.65
N PRO A 659 -1.17 -23.44 -61.35
CA PRO A 659 -0.05 -22.50 -61.07
C PRO A 659 -0.21 -20.98 -61.45
N ILE A 660 0.76 -20.16 -61.00
CA ILE A 660 1.48 -19.01 -61.65
C ILE A 660 0.69 -17.75 -62.15
N VAL A 661 1.06 -16.55 -61.68
CA VAL A 661 1.67 -15.39 -62.41
C VAL A 661 1.85 -14.19 -61.42
N SER A 662 2.96 -13.46 -61.58
CA SER A 662 3.54 -12.41 -60.74
C SER A 662 3.00 -10.96 -61.03
N PRO A 663 3.64 -9.83 -60.63
CA PRO A 663 2.99 -8.69 -59.95
C PRO A 663 3.01 -7.36 -60.76
N LEU A 664 2.48 -6.25 -60.21
CA LEU A 664 2.59 -4.79 -60.56
C LEU A 664 1.19 -4.15 -60.26
N GLN A 665 0.95 -2.90 -59.83
CA GLN A 665 1.60 -1.61 -60.03
C GLN A 665 0.90 -0.52 -59.15
N SER A 666 1.70 0.38 -58.56
CA SER A 666 1.55 1.87 -58.42
C SER A 666 0.19 2.62 -58.36
N LEU A 667 0.06 3.48 -57.31
CA LEU A 667 -0.45 4.90 -57.21
C LEU A 667 -1.12 5.58 -58.44
N PRO A 668 -2.06 6.58 -58.30
CA PRO A 668 -1.80 7.87 -57.61
C PRO A 668 -3.01 8.67 -57.02
N CYS A 669 -2.70 9.91 -56.57
CA CYS A 669 -3.42 10.91 -55.78
C CYS A 669 -4.56 11.74 -56.46
N SER A 670 -5.54 12.17 -55.64
CA SER A 670 -6.29 13.49 -55.55
C SER A 670 -7.07 14.03 -56.79
N PRO A 671 -7.91 15.10 -56.71
CA PRO A 671 -8.63 15.81 -55.62
C PRO A 671 -10.17 15.90 -55.88
N TYR A 672 -10.98 16.48 -54.96
CA TYR A 672 -12.06 17.45 -55.26
C TYR A 672 -12.81 17.87 -53.97
N CYS A 673 -12.84 19.17 -53.72
CA CYS A 673 -13.81 19.89 -52.88
C CYS A 673 -14.55 20.86 -53.82
N PRO A 674 -15.81 21.29 -53.54
CA PRO A 674 -15.93 22.63 -52.96
C PRO A 674 -17.14 22.87 -52.02
N MET A 675 -16.90 23.83 -51.10
CA MET A 675 -17.77 24.94 -50.64
C MET A 675 -19.16 24.69 -50.04
N PHE A 676 -19.35 25.10 -48.77
CA PHE A 676 -20.10 26.34 -48.40
C PHE A 676 -19.82 26.74 -46.93
N SER A 677 -19.57 28.03 -46.71
CA SER A 677 -19.52 28.83 -45.47
C SER A 677 -20.13 30.22 -45.84
N PRO A 678 -20.30 31.26 -44.99
CA PRO A 678 -19.94 31.46 -43.58
C PRO A 678 -20.98 32.29 -42.75
N HIS A 679 -20.62 32.62 -41.49
CA HIS A 679 -20.82 33.90 -40.76
C HIS A 679 -20.82 33.62 -39.23
N LEU A 680 -20.27 34.39 -38.29
CA LEU A 680 -19.35 35.53 -38.20
C LEU A 680 -19.06 35.72 -36.68
N PHE A 681 -17.81 35.97 -36.28
CA PHE A 681 -17.44 36.54 -34.97
C PHE A 681 -17.47 38.08 -35.04
N PRO A 682 -17.50 38.85 -33.92
CA PRO A 682 -16.24 39.36 -33.33
C PRO A 682 -16.24 39.66 -31.81
N LEU A 683 -15.07 39.46 -31.17
CA LEU A 683 -14.49 40.33 -30.12
C LEU A 683 -13.71 41.47 -30.83
N PRO A 684 -13.34 42.65 -30.26
CA PRO A 684 -12.68 42.80 -28.93
C PRO A 684 -12.92 44.16 -28.20
N TYR A 685 -12.34 44.38 -27.01
CA TYR A 685 -11.75 45.69 -26.61
C TYR A 685 -10.92 45.56 -25.31
N CYS A 686 -9.72 46.16 -25.34
CA CYS A 686 -8.88 46.62 -24.24
C CYS A 686 -8.33 48.00 -24.68
N PRO A 687 -8.11 49.00 -23.80
CA PRO A 687 -6.73 49.26 -23.36
C PRO A 687 -6.54 49.87 -21.95
N ILE A 688 -5.45 49.43 -21.28
CA ILE A 688 -4.31 50.18 -20.65
C ILE A 688 -4.58 51.46 -19.81
N VAL A 689 -4.12 51.49 -18.54
CA VAL A 689 -3.11 52.42 -17.92
C VAL A 689 -2.75 51.94 -16.49
N SER A 690 -1.45 52.00 -16.14
CA SER A 690 -0.76 51.67 -14.87
C SER A 690 -0.37 52.97 -14.09
N PRO A 691 0.58 53.02 -13.12
CA PRO A 691 0.75 52.37 -11.80
C PRO A 691 0.99 53.39 -10.63
N SER A 692 0.84 52.99 -9.36
CA SER A 692 1.48 53.59 -8.13
C SER A 692 0.72 53.12 -6.87
N ALA A 693 1.25 52.93 -5.66
CA ALA A 693 2.57 52.97 -5.06
C ALA A 693 2.46 52.34 -3.65
N LEU A 694 3.59 51.85 -3.13
CA LEU A 694 3.87 51.52 -1.72
C LEU A 694 3.82 52.79 -0.82
N PRO A 695 3.82 52.66 0.52
CA PRO A 695 5.08 52.58 1.30
C PRO A 695 5.01 51.50 2.42
N LEU A 696 6.04 50.72 2.78
CA LEU A 696 7.38 51.00 3.36
C LEU A 696 7.40 51.68 4.74
N SER A 697 7.75 50.92 5.79
CA SER A 697 8.73 51.25 6.86
C SER A 697 8.75 50.09 7.89
N TYR A 698 9.81 49.33 8.20
CA TYR A 698 11.23 49.52 8.56
C TYR A 698 11.55 49.53 10.08
N PHE A 699 12.51 48.66 10.43
CA PHE A 699 13.50 48.65 11.53
C PHE A 699 13.07 48.49 13.01
N HIS A 700 13.55 47.42 13.66
CA HIS A 700 14.76 47.46 14.53
C HIS A 700 15.13 46.09 15.17
N SER A 701 16.38 45.67 15.00
CA SER A 701 17.21 44.99 16.03
C SER A 701 18.00 46.09 16.80
N PRO A 702 18.82 45.87 17.85
CA PRO A 702 19.42 44.67 18.49
C PRO A 702 19.43 44.81 20.07
N PRO A 703 20.39 44.37 20.95
CA PRO A 703 21.58 43.50 20.82
C PRO A 703 21.81 42.43 21.93
N LEU A 704 22.95 41.74 21.79
CA LEU A 704 23.63 40.76 22.65
C LEU A 704 23.82 41.15 24.12
N GLN A 705 23.91 40.14 25.00
CA GLN A 705 24.96 40.07 26.03
C GLN A 705 25.34 38.64 26.44
N SER A 706 26.56 38.53 26.92
CA SER A 706 27.45 37.38 27.10
C SER A 706 27.70 37.04 28.58
N SER A 707 27.93 35.77 28.91
CA SER A 707 28.82 35.28 30.00
C SER A 707 28.84 33.73 29.91
N LEU A 708 29.91 32.97 29.64
CA LEU A 708 31.26 32.83 30.22
C LEU A 708 31.30 32.43 31.71
N SER A 709 31.49 31.12 31.97
CA SER A 709 32.42 30.51 32.97
C SER A 709 32.33 28.97 32.83
N LEU A 710 33.30 28.24 32.26
CA LEU A 710 34.58 27.76 32.83
C LEU A 710 34.45 26.99 34.16
N ALA A 711 34.71 25.66 34.09
CA ALA A 711 35.50 24.84 35.04
C ALA A 711 35.34 23.34 34.65
N SER A 712 36.36 22.72 34.04
CA SER A 712 37.32 21.76 34.64
C SER A 712 36.77 20.32 34.68
N GLU A 713 37.24 19.46 33.77
CA GLU A 713 38.23 18.39 34.05
C GLU A 713 37.73 17.33 35.04
N THR A 714 37.48 16.10 34.56
CA THR A 714 38.35 14.96 34.91
C THR A 714 38.03 13.71 34.08
N THR A 715 39.10 13.13 33.59
CA THR A 715 39.29 11.77 33.07
C THR A 715 38.81 10.68 34.03
N LEU A 716 38.27 9.58 33.51
CA LEU A 716 38.75 8.19 33.70
C LEU A 716 37.70 7.18 33.23
N SER A 717 38.12 6.26 32.36
CA SER A 717 37.60 4.89 32.27
C SER A 717 38.60 3.96 32.97
N PRO A 718 38.43 2.63 33.04
CA PRO A 718 37.21 1.79 33.08
C PRO A 718 37.31 0.74 34.22
N ALA A 719 36.22 0.04 34.58
CA ALA A 719 36.23 -1.38 34.98
C ALA A 719 34.82 -1.86 35.40
N GLU A 720 34.59 -3.14 35.07
CA GLU A 720 33.49 -4.08 35.41
C GLU A 720 32.22 -4.07 34.55
#